data_AF-A0A524H133-F1
#
_entry.id   AF-A0A524H133-F1
#
_cell.length_a   1.000
_cell.length_b   1.000
_cell.length_c   1.000
_cell.angle_alpha   90.00
_cell.angle_beta   90.00
_cell.angle_gamma   90.00
#
_symmetry.space_group_name_H-M   'P 1'
#
loop_
_entity.id
_entity.type
_entity.pdbx_description
1 polymer ?
#
loop_
_entity_poly.entity_id
_entity_poly.type
_entity_poly.pdbx_seq_one_letter_code
_entity_poly.pdbx_strand_id
1 'polypeptide(L)'
;MLAKHADRLDLELIERALRFSASAHHGQKRASGEEFVSHSIAVAMILAEQLPDSTSIAAALLHDVVEDSDVGVEDIARDFGPEVGVIVDGLTKISHLTFRSTAEEQVENYRKLLLSIAKDARVIIIKLADRLHNMRTLEHLEPAKRLRIATETREIYAPLAHRFGMAGVKAELEDLAFRFLEPEEYRVLSEQVAAESEAREQMIDRLRRPLEDELKRAGIAAEVTGRPKHLWSIEQKIKRRGKPFDEIYDLMAVRVIVATVPECYHVLGIIHHNWTPLQERIKDYIASPKSNAYQSLHTTIFGPGGELFEVQIRTKEMHRTAEYGIAAHWVYKNEGKGDDELDQALGWFRQLLELQQDTHTPEEFLEFLKVDLYQDEIFMFTPQGDVKRLPKGATPIDFAFHVHTEVGLKCQGAKINGRIAPLHRELKNGDTVEILTSQHARPSRDWLNHVHTARARHKIKQWIREEEESVSLQMGREILARETRRRRLDSSTPEQLERGASALGLHSGTALEVAIGRGDVAIGQVFKVLYPNRPPDELQEPKPTVFGRLVDRIRLGRGIKIHGVDGLMVRYAQCCQPVPGDPVTGYVTQGRGISIHRADCPNLLTLSAEGRRVDIDWQEVEGEAFSVRLALSGEDRRGLYADIMSAISSTGTNIRSADIHTKDGTVFGTVFVEVDNIAHLAKVLKAVRRVKGVVEVERREAPGTGGASPTA
;
A
#
# COMPACT_ATOMS: atom_id res chain seq x y z
N MET A 1 18.09 40.73 15.13
CA MET A 1 17.65 39.32 15.19
C MET A 1 18.85 38.39 15.35
N LEU A 2 19.72 38.30 14.33
CA LEU A 2 20.95 37.48 14.36
C LEU A 2 21.92 37.84 15.49
N ALA A 3 21.88 39.08 15.98
CA ALA A 3 22.65 39.52 17.16
C ALA A 3 22.42 38.68 18.42
N LYS A 4 21.26 38.03 18.57
CA LYS A 4 20.98 37.12 19.71
C LYS A 4 21.75 35.79 19.63
N HIS A 5 22.30 35.48 18.45
CA HIS A 5 23.04 34.26 18.14
C HIS A 5 24.44 34.58 17.56
N ALA A 6 24.92 35.82 17.70
CA ALA A 6 26.16 36.29 17.10
C ALA A 6 27.38 35.43 17.50
N ASP A 7 27.39 34.90 18.72
CA ASP A 7 28.49 34.06 19.23
C ASP A 7 28.60 32.71 18.52
N ARG A 8 27.58 32.29 17.77
CA ARG A 8 27.50 30.99 17.07
C ARG A 8 27.42 31.11 15.56
N LEU A 9 27.23 32.33 15.05
CA LEU A 9 27.00 32.59 13.63
C LEU A 9 28.21 33.32 13.04
N ASP A 10 28.63 32.86 11.87
CA ASP A 10 29.57 33.58 11.02
C ASP A 10 28.80 34.70 10.30
N LEU A 11 28.77 35.86 10.94
CA LEU A 11 28.08 37.04 10.42
C LEU A 11 28.75 37.58 9.14
N GLU A 12 30.06 37.38 8.96
CA GLU A 12 30.77 37.81 7.76
C GLU A 12 30.35 36.98 6.55
N LEU A 13 30.21 35.65 6.72
CA LEU A 13 29.69 34.77 5.68
C LEU A 13 28.28 35.17 5.25
N ILE A 14 27.39 35.40 6.21
CA ILE A 14 25.98 35.79 5.94
C ILE A 14 25.93 37.16 5.25
N GLU A 15 26.71 38.12 5.70
CA GLU A 15 26.76 39.45 5.08
C GLU A 15 27.29 39.39 3.65
N ARG A 16 28.34 38.60 3.41
CA ARG A 16 28.86 38.37 2.05
C ARG A 16 27.80 37.73 1.15
N ALA A 17 27.09 36.71 1.64
CA ALA A 17 26.03 36.04 0.88
C ALA A 17 24.87 37.00 0.56
N LEU A 18 24.49 37.87 1.51
CA LEU A 18 23.47 38.89 1.31
C LEU A 18 23.87 39.90 0.23
N ARG A 19 25.11 40.43 0.29
CA ARG A 19 25.62 41.37 -0.71
C ARG A 19 25.71 40.74 -2.10
N PHE A 20 26.12 39.49 -2.16
CA PHE A 20 26.20 38.74 -3.42
C PHE A 20 24.81 38.51 -4.02
N SER A 21 23.86 38.02 -3.22
CA SER A 21 22.45 37.86 -3.62
C SER A 21 21.84 39.18 -4.10
N ALA A 22 22.07 40.27 -3.36
CA ALA A 22 21.59 41.60 -3.72
C ALA A 22 22.17 42.11 -5.06
N SER A 23 23.42 41.75 -5.34
CA SER A 23 24.08 42.12 -6.60
C SER A 23 23.60 41.26 -7.77
N ALA A 24 23.42 39.95 -7.55
CA ALA A 24 22.99 39.00 -8.58
C ALA A 24 21.55 39.26 -9.04
N HIS A 25 20.65 39.61 -8.11
CA HIS A 25 19.25 39.92 -8.43
C HIS A 25 18.99 41.42 -8.69
N HIS A 26 20.04 42.22 -8.94
CA HIS A 26 19.90 43.65 -9.15
C HIS A 26 19.01 43.95 -10.36
N GLY A 27 17.92 44.70 -10.14
CA GLY A 27 16.96 45.07 -11.18
C GLY A 27 15.86 44.02 -11.43
N GLN A 28 15.87 42.87 -10.75
CA GLN A 28 14.82 41.85 -10.84
C GLN A 28 13.68 42.14 -9.86
N LYS A 29 12.43 42.01 -10.31
CA LYS A 29 11.22 42.22 -9.50
C LYS A 29 10.35 40.97 -9.46
N ARG A 30 9.71 40.71 -8.31
CA ARG A 30 8.70 39.64 -8.17
C ARG A 30 7.35 40.06 -8.78
N ALA A 31 6.43 39.11 -8.89
CA ALA A 31 5.04 39.37 -9.29
C ALA A 31 4.30 40.34 -8.37
N SER A 32 4.72 40.46 -7.10
CA SER A 32 4.22 41.47 -6.14
C SER A 32 4.73 42.89 -6.40
N GLY A 33 5.75 43.06 -7.26
CA GLY A 33 6.41 44.34 -7.53
C GLY A 33 7.61 44.67 -6.62
N GLU A 34 7.86 43.86 -5.59
CA GLU A 34 9.03 43.96 -4.70
C GLU A 34 10.32 43.49 -5.39
N GLU A 35 11.47 43.97 -4.88
CA GLU A 35 12.79 43.48 -5.30
C GLU A 35 12.94 42.01 -4.97
N PHE A 36 13.49 41.22 -5.88
CA PHE A 36 13.59 39.76 -5.71
C PHE A 36 14.36 39.35 -4.44
N VAL A 37 15.36 40.15 -4.06
CA VAL A 37 16.17 39.98 -2.83
C VAL A 37 15.31 39.93 -1.56
N SER A 38 14.13 40.57 -1.54
CA SER A 38 13.22 40.53 -0.38
C SER A 38 12.80 39.11 -0.04
N HIS A 39 12.62 38.26 -1.05
CA HIS A 39 12.28 36.85 -0.88
C HIS A 39 13.41 36.08 -0.19
N SER A 40 14.62 36.16 -0.73
CA SER A 40 15.79 35.46 -0.19
C SER A 40 16.07 35.89 1.25
N ILE A 41 15.90 37.17 1.57
CA ILE A 41 15.99 37.69 2.94
C ILE A 41 14.89 37.08 3.82
N ALA A 42 13.65 37.04 3.36
CA ALA A 42 12.54 36.49 4.15
C ALA A 42 12.71 35.00 4.42
N VAL A 43 13.21 34.21 3.46
CA VAL A 43 13.54 32.79 3.65
C VAL A 43 14.68 32.64 4.67
N ALA A 44 15.74 33.44 4.54
CA ALA A 44 16.84 33.47 5.49
C ALA A 44 16.38 33.87 6.91
N MET A 45 15.41 34.76 7.04
CA MET A 45 14.81 35.13 8.32
C MET A 45 14.02 33.98 8.94
N ILE A 46 13.20 33.29 8.14
CA ILE A 46 12.47 32.09 8.60
C ILE A 46 13.47 31.05 9.13
N LEU A 47 14.56 30.81 8.40
CA LEU A 47 15.61 29.89 8.83
C LEU A 47 16.38 30.37 10.05
N ALA A 48 16.63 31.67 10.18
CA ALA A 48 17.29 32.21 11.38
C ALA A 48 16.50 31.93 12.67
N GLU A 49 15.17 31.78 12.58
CA GLU A 49 14.34 31.35 13.72
C GLU A 49 14.36 29.83 13.95
N GLN A 50 14.34 29.06 12.86
CA GLN A 50 14.18 27.60 12.90
C GLN A 50 15.49 26.84 13.07
N LEU A 51 16.56 27.34 12.45
CA LEU A 51 17.88 26.75 12.31
C LEU A 51 18.94 27.86 12.21
N PRO A 52 19.38 28.46 13.34
CA PRO A 52 20.46 29.44 13.35
C PRO A 52 21.81 28.76 13.05
N ASP A 53 22.02 28.43 11.78
CA ASP A 53 23.25 27.89 11.18
C ASP A 53 23.71 28.82 10.05
N SER A 54 24.98 29.23 10.09
CA SER A 54 25.55 30.18 9.13
C SER A 54 25.49 29.67 7.70
N THR A 55 25.80 28.38 7.50
CA THR A 55 25.80 27.73 6.19
C THR A 55 24.38 27.67 5.61
N SER A 56 23.39 27.30 6.42
CA SER A 56 21.98 27.23 5.99
C SER A 56 21.41 28.61 5.66
N ILE A 57 21.71 29.63 6.48
CA ILE A 57 21.26 31.00 6.24
C ILE A 57 21.92 31.56 4.97
N ALA A 58 23.23 31.34 4.78
CA ALA A 58 23.94 31.75 3.57
C ALA A 58 23.39 31.04 2.33
N ALA A 59 23.17 29.73 2.38
CA ALA A 59 22.57 28.96 1.29
C ALA A 59 21.16 29.46 0.94
N ALA A 60 20.35 29.85 1.94
CA ALA A 60 19.03 30.42 1.70
C ALA A 60 19.06 31.81 1.05
N LEU A 61 20.05 32.64 1.37
CA LEU A 61 20.25 33.91 0.66
C LEU A 61 20.64 33.68 -0.81
N LEU A 62 21.30 32.57 -1.11
CA LEU A 62 21.85 32.24 -2.42
C LEU A 62 21.01 31.25 -3.24
N HIS A 63 19.91 30.73 -2.69
CA HIS A 63 19.22 29.56 -3.26
C HIS A 63 18.68 29.77 -4.68
N ASP A 64 18.19 30.98 -4.98
CA ASP A 64 17.66 31.35 -6.30
C ASP A 64 18.70 32.06 -7.18
N VAL A 65 19.90 32.34 -6.67
CA VAL A 65 20.93 33.07 -7.41
C VAL A 65 21.40 32.27 -8.62
N VAL A 66 21.57 30.96 -8.49
CA VAL A 66 22.01 30.10 -9.61
C VAL A 66 20.92 29.98 -10.69
N GLU A 67 19.65 30.11 -10.33
CA GLU A 67 18.55 29.96 -11.29
C GLU A 67 18.29 31.23 -12.09
N ASP A 68 18.43 32.38 -11.42
CA ASP A 68 18.03 33.68 -11.95
C ASP A 68 19.21 34.57 -12.37
N SER A 69 20.45 34.09 -12.26
CA SER A 69 21.67 34.81 -12.68
C SER A 69 22.64 33.93 -13.45
N ASP A 70 23.67 34.53 -14.06
CA ASP A 70 24.72 33.82 -14.82
C ASP A 70 25.73 33.07 -13.91
N VAL A 71 25.49 33.00 -12.60
CA VAL A 71 26.41 32.40 -11.62
C VAL A 71 26.20 30.88 -11.53
N GLY A 72 27.28 30.11 -11.69
CA GLY A 72 27.23 28.66 -11.56
C GLY A 72 27.31 28.16 -10.11
N VAL A 73 26.89 26.92 -9.88
CA VAL A 73 27.07 26.21 -8.59
C VAL A 73 28.56 26.15 -8.18
N GLU A 74 29.45 26.01 -9.16
CA GLU A 74 30.90 25.95 -8.95
C GLU A 74 31.46 27.26 -8.38
N ASP A 75 30.91 28.40 -8.80
CA ASP A 75 31.29 29.72 -8.28
C ASP A 75 30.84 29.88 -6.83
N ILE A 76 29.64 29.41 -6.50
CA ILE A 76 29.14 29.42 -5.11
C ILE A 76 30.01 28.52 -4.22
N ALA A 77 30.37 27.33 -4.68
CA ALA A 77 31.23 26.42 -3.93
C ALA A 77 32.63 27.00 -3.68
N ARG A 78 33.18 27.73 -4.67
CA ARG A 78 34.47 28.41 -4.55
C ARG A 78 34.42 29.58 -3.57
N ASP A 79 33.37 30.40 -3.64
CA ASP A 79 33.34 31.68 -2.93
C ASP A 79 32.77 31.54 -1.50
N PHE A 80 31.82 30.62 -1.28
CA PHE A 80 31.13 30.41 0.00
C PHE A 80 31.41 29.05 0.67
N GLY A 81 32.18 28.20 0.01
CA GLY A 81 32.62 26.90 0.52
C GLY A 81 31.82 25.72 -0.04
N PRO A 82 32.40 24.50 0.03
CA PRO A 82 31.85 23.32 -0.60
C PRO A 82 30.49 22.91 -0.02
N GLU A 83 30.26 23.13 1.28
CA GLU A 83 28.98 22.81 1.93
C GLU A 83 27.83 23.66 1.40
N VAL A 84 28.02 24.98 1.29
CA VAL A 84 27.01 25.89 0.72
C VAL A 84 26.72 25.52 -0.73
N GLY A 85 27.77 25.19 -1.51
CA GLY A 85 27.63 24.72 -2.89
C GLY A 85 26.77 23.47 -3.03
N VAL A 86 26.96 22.45 -2.18
CA VAL A 86 26.16 21.21 -2.17
C VAL A 86 24.69 21.50 -1.85
N ILE A 87 24.42 22.37 -0.89
CA ILE A 87 23.05 22.72 -0.50
C ILE A 87 22.35 23.49 -1.63
N VAL A 88 23.01 24.51 -2.20
CA VAL A 88 22.44 25.31 -3.29
C VAL A 88 22.25 24.46 -4.55
N ASP A 89 23.18 23.57 -4.90
CA ASP A 89 23.00 22.58 -5.97
C ASP A 89 21.77 21.69 -5.73
N GLY A 90 21.58 21.26 -4.48
CA GLY A 90 20.40 20.52 -4.07
C GLY A 90 19.12 21.32 -4.30
N LEU A 91 19.11 22.61 -3.98
CA LEU A 91 17.97 23.53 -4.09
C LEU A 91 17.62 23.88 -5.54
N THR A 92 18.60 24.11 -6.40
CA THR A 92 18.41 24.50 -7.81
C THR A 92 17.92 23.34 -8.68
N LYS A 93 18.37 22.13 -8.36
CA LYS A 93 17.82 20.91 -8.97
C LYS A 93 16.33 20.70 -8.66
N ILE A 94 15.78 21.43 -7.68
CA ILE A 94 14.38 21.38 -7.28
C ILE A 94 13.55 22.50 -7.93
N SER A 95 14.13 23.66 -8.24
CA SER A 95 13.37 24.85 -8.67
C SER A 95 13.27 25.03 -10.21
N HIS A 96 14.16 24.45 -11.02
CA HIS A 96 14.10 24.42 -12.50
C HIS A 96 12.95 23.58 -13.12
N LEU A 97 11.67 23.94 -12.98
CA LEU A 97 10.59 23.21 -13.68
C LEU A 97 9.43 24.09 -14.18
N THR A 98 9.48 24.43 -15.46
CA THR A 98 8.33 24.87 -16.26
C THR A 98 7.63 23.66 -16.88
N PHE A 99 6.39 23.39 -16.47
CA PHE A 99 5.66 22.17 -16.78
C PHE A 99 4.84 22.28 -18.07
N ARG A 100 4.93 21.27 -18.96
CA ARG A 100 4.06 21.13 -20.15
C ARG A 100 3.40 19.74 -20.35
N SER A 101 3.75 18.67 -19.62
CA SER A 101 2.88 17.46 -19.46
C SER A 101 3.23 16.58 -18.23
N THR A 102 2.51 15.48 -18.05
CA THR A 102 1.90 15.00 -16.79
C THR A 102 2.58 13.75 -16.18
N ALA A 103 2.72 13.71 -14.85
CA ALA A 103 3.16 12.58 -14.01
C ALA A 103 4.64 12.14 -14.06
N GLU A 104 5.22 11.78 -15.22
CA GLU A 104 6.58 11.19 -15.26
C GLU A 104 7.68 12.19 -14.89
N GLU A 105 7.61 13.41 -15.43
CA GLU A 105 8.53 14.49 -15.07
C GLU A 105 8.44 14.79 -13.57
N GLN A 106 7.23 14.79 -13.00
CA GLN A 106 7.03 15.06 -11.57
C GLN A 106 7.78 14.05 -10.69
N VAL A 107 7.83 12.78 -11.09
CA VAL A 107 8.53 11.73 -10.34
C VAL A 107 10.04 11.90 -10.36
N GLU A 108 10.63 12.19 -11.51
CA GLU A 108 12.08 12.39 -11.59
C GLU A 108 12.51 13.64 -10.79
N ASN A 109 11.61 14.62 -10.68
CA ASN A 109 11.83 15.81 -9.87
C ASN A 109 11.77 15.52 -8.38
N TYR A 110 10.77 14.75 -7.92
CA TYR A 110 10.75 14.25 -6.55
C TYR A 110 11.97 13.37 -6.27
N ARG A 111 12.40 12.54 -7.21
CA ARG A 111 13.61 11.73 -7.06
C ARG A 111 14.84 12.60 -6.80
N LYS A 112 15.06 13.65 -7.61
CA LYS A 112 16.17 14.58 -7.43
C LYS A 112 16.09 15.31 -6.09
N LEU A 113 14.89 15.72 -5.66
CA LEU A 113 14.63 16.27 -4.33
C LEU A 113 15.06 15.27 -3.24
N LEU A 114 14.55 14.04 -3.29
CA LEU A 114 14.84 13.00 -2.27
C LEU A 114 16.33 12.64 -2.23
N LEU A 115 17.00 12.55 -3.37
CA LEU A 115 18.44 12.32 -3.45
C LEU A 115 19.26 13.48 -2.86
N SER A 116 18.79 14.71 -3.05
CA SER A 116 19.45 15.90 -2.49
C SER A 116 19.29 15.96 -0.97
N ILE A 117 18.10 15.59 -0.46
CA ILE A 117 17.83 15.44 0.98
C ILE A 117 18.68 14.34 1.60
N ALA A 118 18.87 13.22 0.91
CA ALA A 118 19.70 12.12 1.38
C ALA A 118 21.18 12.50 1.52
N LYS A 119 21.65 13.50 0.75
CA LYS A 119 23.00 14.07 0.89
C LYS A 119 23.07 15.06 2.05
N ASP A 120 22.08 15.95 2.17
CA ASP A 120 22.03 16.93 3.24
C ASP A 120 20.56 17.29 3.60
N ALA A 121 20.17 17.04 4.85
CA ALA A 121 18.83 17.33 5.34
C ALA A 121 18.52 18.85 5.39
N ARG A 122 19.53 19.74 5.37
CA ARG A 122 19.33 21.20 5.31
C ARG A 122 18.61 21.63 4.03
N VAL A 123 18.77 20.88 2.94
CA VAL A 123 18.10 21.15 1.65
C VAL A 123 16.57 21.19 1.81
N ILE A 124 15.97 20.22 2.51
CA ILE A 124 14.51 20.23 2.71
C ILE A 124 14.06 21.31 3.68
N ILE A 125 14.85 21.63 4.71
CA ILE A 125 14.49 22.68 5.68
C ILE A 125 14.43 24.03 4.95
N ILE A 126 15.44 24.33 4.13
CA ILE A 126 15.46 25.55 3.30
C ILE A 126 14.31 25.54 2.30
N LYS A 127 14.02 24.40 1.66
CA LYS A 127 12.92 24.31 0.69
C LYS A 127 11.54 24.48 1.33
N LEU A 128 11.35 23.99 2.57
CA LEU A 128 10.12 24.21 3.32
C LEU A 128 9.97 25.68 3.74
N ALA A 129 11.07 26.36 4.09
CA ALA A 129 11.07 27.79 4.39
C ALA A 129 10.76 28.64 3.14
N ASP A 130 11.37 28.30 2.00
CA ASP A 130 11.05 28.87 0.68
C ASP A 130 9.55 28.69 0.35
N ARG A 131 9.06 27.44 0.43
CA ARG A 131 7.65 27.12 0.16
C ARG A 131 6.71 27.88 1.10
N LEU A 132 7.05 28.00 2.38
CA LEU A 132 6.26 28.76 3.35
C LEU A 132 6.16 30.24 2.97
N HIS A 133 7.28 30.87 2.61
CA HIS A 133 7.26 32.25 2.15
C HIS A 133 6.46 32.42 0.84
N ASN A 134 6.58 31.48 -0.09
CA ASN A 134 5.79 31.49 -1.32
C ASN A 134 4.29 31.35 -1.06
N MET A 135 3.89 30.54 -0.08
CA MET A 135 2.49 30.43 0.35
C MET A 135 1.97 31.71 1.01
N ARG A 136 2.82 32.41 1.80
CA ARG A 136 2.46 33.71 2.40
C ARG A 136 2.24 34.81 1.37
N THR A 137 2.94 34.75 0.24
CA THR A 137 2.88 35.77 -0.84
C THR A 137 2.06 35.35 -2.06
N LEU A 138 1.35 34.22 -1.97
CA LEU A 138 0.69 33.53 -3.09
C LEU A 138 -0.43 34.34 -3.78
N GLU A 139 -1.00 35.34 -3.10
CA GLU A 139 -2.12 36.16 -3.58
C GLU A 139 -1.83 36.95 -4.86
N HIS A 140 -0.56 37.23 -5.17
CA HIS A 140 -0.14 38.02 -6.33
C HIS A 140 -0.02 37.21 -7.63
N LEU A 141 -0.15 35.87 -7.57
CA LEU A 141 0.00 35.00 -8.73
C LEU A 141 -1.31 34.80 -9.51
N GLU A 142 -1.26 34.23 -10.70
CA GLU A 142 -2.47 33.87 -11.46
C GLU A 142 -3.29 32.76 -10.76
N PRO A 143 -4.64 32.76 -10.82
CA PRO A 143 -5.48 31.79 -10.10
C PRO A 143 -5.11 30.32 -10.35
N ALA A 144 -4.80 29.96 -11.59
CA ALA A 144 -4.38 28.59 -11.94
C ALA A 144 -3.05 28.21 -11.28
N LYS A 145 -2.10 29.15 -11.17
CA LYS A 145 -0.82 28.92 -10.47
C LYS A 145 -1.04 28.83 -8.96
N ARG A 146 -1.93 29.63 -8.37
CA ARG A 146 -2.27 29.59 -6.93
C ARG A 146 -2.81 28.22 -6.52
N LEU A 147 -3.82 27.72 -7.22
CA LEU A 147 -4.43 26.43 -6.93
C LEU A 147 -3.41 25.29 -7.04
N ARG A 148 -2.59 25.29 -8.11
CA ARG A 148 -1.54 24.27 -8.29
C ARG A 148 -0.54 24.27 -7.13
N ILE A 149 -0.02 25.43 -6.73
CA ILE A 149 0.95 25.57 -5.64
C ILE A 149 0.31 25.19 -4.29
N ALA A 150 -0.95 25.57 -4.05
CA ALA A 150 -1.65 25.22 -2.83
C ALA A 150 -1.94 23.72 -2.73
N THR A 151 -2.36 23.07 -3.83
CA THR A 151 -2.56 21.62 -3.90
C THR A 151 -1.25 20.88 -3.64
N GLU A 152 -0.16 21.28 -4.31
CA GLU A 152 1.17 20.70 -4.10
C GLU A 152 1.63 20.85 -2.64
N THR A 153 1.38 22.02 -2.05
CA THR A 153 1.71 22.29 -0.65
C THR A 153 0.96 21.37 0.30
N ARG A 154 -0.35 21.19 0.11
CA ARG A 154 -1.17 20.30 0.94
C ARG A 154 -0.83 18.82 0.71
N GLU A 155 -0.52 18.45 -0.53
CA GLU A 155 -0.31 17.06 -0.92
C GLU A 155 1.08 16.51 -0.59
N ILE A 156 2.09 17.39 -0.59
CA ILE A 156 3.49 16.97 -0.53
C ILE A 156 4.24 17.69 0.59
N TYR A 157 4.31 19.02 0.56
CA TYR A 157 5.17 19.77 1.50
C TYR A 157 4.68 19.74 2.95
N ALA A 158 3.38 19.83 3.20
CA ALA A 158 2.83 19.71 4.55
C ALA A 158 3.06 18.30 5.15
N PRO A 159 2.77 17.19 4.44
CA PRO A 159 3.17 15.84 4.89
C PRO A 159 4.68 15.67 5.09
N LEU A 160 5.51 16.24 4.22
CA LEU A 160 6.98 16.23 4.41
C LEU A 160 7.38 16.98 5.69
N ALA A 161 6.87 18.19 5.92
CA ALA A 161 7.12 18.95 7.14
C ALA A 161 6.71 18.15 8.39
N HIS A 162 5.58 17.43 8.33
CA HIS A 162 5.14 16.54 9.41
C HIS A 162 6.17 15.42 9.70
N ARG A 163 6.68 14.77 8.65
CA ARG A 163 7.68 13.70 8.74
C ARG A 163 8.99 14.17 9.35
N PHE A 164 9.42 15.39 9.02
CA PHE A 164 10.60 16.01 9.62
C PHE A 164 10.38 16.59 11.02
N GLY A 165 9.16 16.48 11.57
CA GLY A 165 8.83 17.00 12.91
C GLY A 165 8.63 18.51 12.96
N MET A 166 8.56 19.19 11.80
CA MET A 166 8.36 20.63 11.69
C MET A 166 6.87 20.98 11.83
N ALA A 167 6.29 20.74 13.01
CA ALA A 167 4.85 20.87 13.21
C ALA A 167 4.33 22.30 13.03
N GLY A 168 5.14 23.31 13.39
CA GLY A 168 4.77 24.72 13.19
C GLY A 168 4.65 25.06 11.70
N VAL A 169 5.67 24.70 10.91
CA VAL A 169 5.69 24.90 9.45
C VAL A 169 4.55 24.12 8.79
N LYS A 170 4.35 22.86 9.17
CA LYS A 170 3.22 22.04 8.67
C LYS A 170 1.90 22.78 8.85
N ALA A 171 1.61 23.21 10.08
CA ALA A 171 0.32 23.78 10.41
C ALA A 171 0.05 25.09 9.65
N GLU A 172 1.09 25.92 9.48
CA GLU A 172 0.98 27.14 8.70
C GLU A 172 0.80 26.87 7.20
N LEU A 173 1.53 25.90 6.63
CA LEU A 173 1.36 25.48 5.24
C LEU A 173 -0.05 24.92 4.99
N GLU A 174 -0.59 24.14 5.92
CA GLU A 174 -1.95 23.58 5.86
C GLU A 174 -3.02 24.69 5.91
N ASP A 175 -2.91 25.63 6.85
CA ASP A 175 -3.84 26.76 6.96
C ASP A 175 -3.79 27.67 5.73
N LEU A 176 -2.60 27.96 5.21
CA LEU A 176 -2.43 28.74 3.97
C LEU A 176 -2.99 27.99 2.76
N ALA A 177 -2.74 26.68 2.64
CA ALA A 177 -3.32 25.87 1.56
C ALA A 177 -4.85 25.83 1.66
N PHE A 178 -5.41 25.68 2.87
CA PHE A 178 -6.85 25.71 3.12
C PHE A 178 -7.48 27.02 2.67
N ARG A 179 -6.83 28.17 2.98
CA ARG A 179 -7.29 29.51 2.53
C ARG A 179 -7.45 29.62 1.01
N PHE A 180 -6.57 29.01 0.22
CA PHE A 180 -6.59 29.13 -1.24
C PHE A 180 -7.38 28.03 -1.95
N LEU A 181 -7.45 26.83 -1.38
CA LEU A 181 -8.19 25.71 -1.96
C LEU A 181 -9.69 25.76 -1.64
N GLU A 182 -10.04 26.18 -0.41
CA GLU A 182 -11.39 26.13 0.14
C GLU A 182 -11.74 27.49 0.81
N PRO A 183 -11.78 28.61 0.05
CA PRO A 183 -11.84 29.96 0.62
C PRO A 183 -13.13 30.27 1.41
N GLU A 184 -14.27 29.72 0.99
CA GLU A 184 -15.56 29.93 1.68
C GLU A 184 -15.58 29.23 3.04
N GLU A 185 -15.15 27.96 3.10
CA GLU A 185 -15.05 27.19 4.34
C GLU A 185 -14.05 27.85 5.30
N TYR A 186 -12.90 28.31 4.79
CA TYR A 186 -11.92 29.06 5.56
C TYR A 186 -12.51 30.33 6.16
N ARG A 187 -13.25 31.12 5.38
CA ARG A 187 -13.86 32.38 5.85
C ARG A 187 -14.86 32.14 6.96
N VAL A 188 -15.80 31.19 6.76
CA VAL A 188 -16.81 30.85 7.76
C VAL A 188 -16.16 30.40 9.07
N LEU A 189 -15.18 29.49 8.99
CA LEU A 189 -14.51 28.97 10.17
C LEU A 189 -13.67 30.06 10.88
N SER A 190 -12.99 30.92 10.12
CA SER A 190 -12.21 32.03 10.67
C SER A 190 -13.10 33.03 11.41
N GLU A 191 -14.28 33.33 10.87
CA GLU A 191 -15.25 34.23 11.52
C GLU A 191 -15.82 33.61 12.82
N GLN A 192 -16.15 32.32 12.80
CA GLN A 192 -16.61 31.58 13.98
C GLN A 192 -15.54 31.56 15.09
N VAL A 193 -14.30 31.22 14.73
CA VAL A 193 -13.17 31.16 15.68
C VAL A 193 -12.84 32.55 16.26
N ALA A 194 -13.00 33.61 15.46
CA ALA A 194 -12.81 34.99 15.90
C ALA A 194 -13.92 35.43 16.87
N ALA A 195 -15.18 35.11 16.59
CA ALA A 195 -16.32 35.45 17.44
C ALA A 195 -16.21 34.84 18.84
N GLU A 196 -15.65 33.64 18.97
CA GLU A 196 -15.45 32.96 20.25
C GLU A 196 -14.08 33.20 20.90
N SER A 197 -13.20 33.99 20.27
CA SER A 197 -11.82 34.13 20.72
C SER A 197 -11.70 34.71 22.13
N GLU A 198 -12.49 35.74 22.45
CA GLU A 198 -12.45 36.41 23.75
C GLU A 198 -12.99 35.50 24.87
N ALA A 199 -14.10 34.80 24.62
CA ALA A 199 -14.67 33.83 25.56
C ALA A 199 -13.70 32.66 25.84
N ARG A 200 -13.05 32.16 24.78
CA ARG A 200 -12.01 31.13 24.87
C ARG A 200 -10.81 31.61 25.69
N GLU A 201 -10.32 32.81 25.44
CA GLU A 201 -9.16 33.35 26.15
C GLU A 201 -9.45 33.52 27.65
N GLN A 202 -10.62 34.07 28.00
CA GLN A 202 -11.07 34.15 29.39
C GLN A 202 -11.16 32.77 30.05
N MET A 203 -11.63 31.75 29.32
CA MET A 203 -11.75 30.39 29.83
C MET A 203 -10.38 29.72 30.02
N ILE A 204 -9.44 29.90 29.10
CA ILE A 204 -8.05 29.46 29.25
C ILE A 204 -7.42 30.14 30.48
N ASP A 205 -7.68 31.44 30.69
CA ASP A 205 -7.15 32.19 31.83
C ASP A 205 -7.65 31.66 33.19
N ARG A 206 -8.90 31.14 33.23
CA ARG A 206 -9.46 30.50 34.44
C ARG A 206 -8.74 29.23 34.84
N LEU A 207 -8.15 28.49 33.91
CA LEU A 207 -7.29 27.34 34.22
C LEU A 207 -5.82 27.77 34.42
N ARG A 208 -5.34 28.72 33.61
CA ARG A 208 -3.95 29.19 33.63
C ARG A 208 -3.55 29.77 34.98
N ARG A 209 -4.35 30.67 35.55
CA ARG A 209 -3.97 31.37 36.81
C ARG A 209 -3.85 30.40 38.00
N PRO A 210 -4.82 29.53 38.30
CA PRO A 210 -4.66 28.55 39.38
C PRO A 210 -3.49 27.59 39.13
N LEU A 211 -3.28 27.17 37.88
CA LEU A 211 -2.17 26.31 37.53
C LEU A 211 -0.81 26.99 37.77
N GLU A 212 -0.64 28.25 37.35
CA GLU A 212 0.57 29.03 37.62
C GLU A 212 0.82 29.22 39.11
N ASP A 213 -0.23 29.44 39.91
CA ASP A 213 -0.11 29.61 41.36
C ASP A 213 0.33 28.32 42.04
N GLU A 214 -0.24 27.16 41.68
CA GLU A 214 0.20 25.86 42.20
C GLU A 214 1.63 25.52 41.79
N LEU A 215 2.02 25.82 40.54
CA LEU A 215 3.39 25.61 40.06
C LEU A 215 4.40 26.48 40.81
N LYS A 216 4.04 27.74 41.11
CA LYS A 216 4.86 28.63 41.95
C LYS A 216 5.00 28.11 43.38
N ARG A 217 3.92 27.60 43.98
CA ARG A 217 3.97 27.00 45.34
C ARG A 217 4.86 25.75 45.39
N ALA A 218 4.87 24.96 44.31
CA ALA A 218 5.76 23.81 44.17
C ALA A 218 7.22 24.19 43.84
N GLY A 219 7.51 25.47 43.62
CA GLY A 219 8.85 25.96 43.29
C GLY A 219 9.29 25.64 41.84
N ILE A 220 8.36 25.34 40.94
CA ILE A 220 8.66 24.99 39.55
C ILE A 220 8.54 26.23 38.67
N ALA A 221 9.65 26.58 38.01
CA ALA A 221 9.66 27.62 36.99
C ALA A 221 9.08 27.09 35.67
N ALA A 222 7.78 27.30 35.47
CA ALA A 222 7.06 26.86 34.28
C ALA A 222 6.46 28.05 33.51
N GLU A 223 6.41 27.92 32.18
CA GLU A 223 5.68 28.83 31.30
C GLU A 223 4.37 28.17 30.86
N VAL A 224 3.23 28.79 31.22
CA VAL A 224 1.89 28.27 30.88
C VAL A 224 1.26 29.17 29.81
N THR A 225 1.03 28.62 28.63
CA THR A 225 0.45 29.37 27.50
C THR A 225 -0.77 28.66 26.92
N GLY A 226 -1.76 29.46 26.50
CA GLY A 226 -2.86 28.95 25.69
C GLY A 226 -2.37 28.59 24.29
N ARG A 227 -2.76 27.42 23.78
CA ARG A 227 -2.41 26.98 22.43
C ARG A 227 -3.63 27.16 21.51
N PRO A 228 -3.63 28.13 20.58
CA PRO A 228 -4.66 28.17 19.55
C PRO A 228 -4.58 26.91 18.67
N LYS A 229 -5.73 26.34 18.31
CA LYS A 229 -5.82 25.28 17.31
C LYS A 229 -5.88 25.92 15.91
N HIS A 230 -5.12 25.34 14.98
CA HIS A 230 -5.08 25.75 13.58
C HIS A 230 -6.40 25.46 12.86
N LEU A 231 -6.77 26.31 11.90
CA LEU A 231 -8.08 26.27 11.24
C LEU A 231 -8.28 24.95 10.50
N TRP A 232 -7.28 24.49 9.74
CA TRP A 232 -7.34 23.23 9.04
C TRP A 232 -7.53 22.02 9.97
N SER A 233 -6.88 22.05 11.14
CA SER A 233 -7.04 20.99 12.15
C SER A 233 -8.45 20.94 12.74
N ILE A 234 -9.12 22.10 12.86
CA ILE A 234 -10.51 22.19 13.31
C ILE A 234 -11.43 21.65 12.21
N GLU A 235 -11.22 22.08 10.97
CA GLU A 235 -12.00 21.64 9.80
C GLU A 235 -11.93 20.11 9.62
N GLN A 236 -10.73 19.53 9.73
CA GLN A 236 -10.57 18.08 9.69
C GLN A 236 -11.32 17.37 10.82
N LYS A 237 -11.45 17.97 12.01
CA LYS A 237 -12.21 17.38 13.13
C LYS A 237 -13.71 17.47 12.88
N ILE A 238 -14.20 18.58 12.33
CA ILE A 238 -15.60 18.75 11.91
C ILE A 238 -15.95 17.66 10.90
N LYS A 239 -15.16 17.54 9.82
CA LYS A 239 -15.36 16.54 8.76
C LYS A 239 -15.29 15.09 9.28
N ARG A 240 -14.31 14.74 10.12
CA ARG A 240 -14.16 13.36 10.63
C ARG A 240 -15.24 12.95 11.63
N ARG A 241 -15.72 13.88 12.47
CA ARG A 241 -16.69 13.56 13.54
C ARG A 241 -18.14 13.83 13.14
N GLY A 242 -18.37 14.58 12.06
CA GLY A 242 -19.71 14.97 11.61
C GLY A 242 -20.48 15.79 12.65
N LYS A 243 -19.77 16.49 13.54
CA LYS A 243 -20.36 17.29 14.64
C LYS A 243 -20.30 18.78 14.33
N PRO A 244 -21.29 19.57 14.78
CA PRO A 244 -21.26 21.03 14.67
C PRO A 244 -20.11 21.61 15.50
N PHE A 245 -19.65 22.81 15.12
CA PHE A 245 -18.53 23.53 15.76
C PHE A 245 -18.71 23.64 17.28
N ASP A 246 -19.93 23.94 17.73
CA ASP A 246 -20.34 24.12 19.13
C ASP A 246 -20.11 22.87 20.01
N GLU A 247 -20.09 21.67 19.43
CA GLU A 247 -19.83 20.41 20.16
C GLU A 247 -18.34 20.03 20.18
N ILE A 248 -17.46 20.83 19.58
CA ILE A 248 -16.01 20.62 19.62
C ILE A 248 -15.47 21.27 20.89
N TYR A 249 -15.80 20.68 22.05
CA TYR A 249 -15.22 20.99 23.37
C TYR A 249 -13.68 20.87 23.41
N ASP A 250 -13.09 20.27 22.38
CA ASP A 250 -11.67 20.00 22.22
C ASP A 250 -10.88 21.26 21.78
N LEU A 251 -11.45 22.46 21.79
CA LEU A 251 -10.75 23.69 21.39
C LEU A 251 -9.84 24.26 22.49
N MET A 252 -10.01 23.84 23.75
CA MET A 252 -9.25 24.34 24.88
C MET A 252 -7.95 23.53 25.09
N ALA A 253 -6.83 24.09 24.64
CA ALA A 253 -5.51 23.48 24.82
C ALA A 253 -4.57 24.41 25.61
N VAL A 254 -3.94 23.87 26.65
CA VAL A 254 -2.94 24.57 27.47
C VAL A 254 -1.60 23.86 27.33
N ARG A 255 -0.54 24.64 27.20
CA ARG A 255 0.84 24.18 27.08
C ARG A 255 1.60 24.61 28.32
N VAL A 256 2.30 23.66 28.96
CA VAL A 256 3.18 23.91 30.09
C VAL A 256 4.61 23.55 29.68
N ILE A 257 5.50 24.54 29.72
CA ILE A 257 6.90 24.37 29.37
C ILE A 257 7.75 24.47 30.64
N VAL A 258 8.51 23.41 30.93
CA VAL A 258 9.40 23.30 32.10
C VAL A 258 10.87 23.18 31.68
N ALA A 259 11.79 23.15 32.65
CA ALA A 259 13.21 23.04 32.37
C ALA A 259 13.65 21.58 32.17
N THR A 260 13.15 20.66 33.01
CA THR A 260 13.65 19.28 33.06
C THR A 260 12.56 18.22 32.90
N VAL A 261 12.94 17.00 32.50
CA VAL A 261 12.00 15.88 32.35
C VAL A 261 11.35 15.46 33.68
N PRO A 262 12.06 15.38 34.82
CA PRO A 262 11.42 15.11 36.11
C PRO A 262 10.35 16.14 36.48
N GLU A 263 10.57 17.41 36.16
CA GLU A 263 9.55 18.46 36.34
C GLU A 263 8.31 18.18 35.49
N CYS A 264 8.42 17.64 34.28
CA CYS A 264 7.24 17.29 33.47
C CYS A 264 6.30 16.33 34.23
N TYR A 265 6.85 15.29 34.85
CA TYR A 265 6.07 14.32 35.63
C TYR A 265 5.57 14.91 36.94
N HIS A 266 6.34 15.80 37.57
CA HIS A 266 5.89 16.51 38.76
C HIS A 266 4.68 17.42 38.45
N VAL A 267 4.74 18.17 37.35
CA VAL A 267 3.61 18.97 36.86
C VAL A 267 2.41 18.10 36.55
N LEU A 268 2.59 16.93 35.92
CA LEU A 268 1.50 15.98 35.67
C LEU A 268 0.83 15.57 36.99
N GLY A 269 1.62 15.28 38.02
CA GLY A 269 1.12 14.95 39.36
C GLY A 269 0.34 16.09 40.01
N ILE A 270 0.83 17.33 39.93
CA ILE A 270 0.12 18.53 40.42
C ILE A 270 -1.23 18.68 39.72
N ILE A 271 -1.25 18.49 38.40
CA ILE A 271 -2.48 18.62 37.61
C ILE A 271 -3.50 17.54 38.02
N HIS A 272 -3.08 16.28 38.13
CA HIS A 272 -3.98 15.17 38.51
C HIS A 272 -4.44 15.22 39.96
N HIS A 273 -3.71 15.92 40.84
CA HIS A 273 -4.14 16.17 42.22
C HIS A 273 -5.26 17.21 42.30
N ASN A 274 -5.17 18.27 41.49
CA ASN A 274 -6.11 19.39 41.53
C ASN A 274 -7.32 19.22 40.61
N TRP A 275 -7.17 18.48 39.50
CA TRP A 275 -8.22 18.26 38.50
C TRP A 275 -8.33 16.79 38.11
N THR A 276 -9.56 16.29 38.02
CA THR A 276 -9.83 14.90 37.67
C THR A 276 -9.41 14.61 36.22
N PRO A 277 -8.48 13.67 35.97
CA PRO A 277 -8.07 13.31 34.61
C PRO A 277 -8.99 12.27 34.00
N LEU A 278 -9.10 12.31 32.67
CA LEU A 278 -9.75 11.26 31.89
C LEU A 278 -8.71 10.18 31.53
N GLN A 279 -8.78 9.01 32.17
CA GLN A 279 -7.72 7.99 32.09
C GLN A 279 -7.39 7.55 30.66
N GLU A 280 -8.39 7.36 29.80
CA GLU A 280 -8.19 6.93 28.40
C GLU A 280 -7.45 7.97 27.53
N ARG A 281 -7.27 9.19 28.03
CA ARG A 281 -6.65 10.32 27.31
C ARG A 281 -5.32 10.78 27.91
N ILE A 282 -4.71 9.97 28.78
CA ILE A 282 -3.36 10.21 29.26
C ILE A 282 -2.39 9.52 28.30
N LYS A 283 -1.44 10.27 27.73
CA LYS A 283 -0.44 9.75 26.81
C LYS A 283 0.95 10.26 27.18
N ASP A 284 1.87 9.33 27.38
CA ASP A 284 3.26 9.64 27.64
C ASP A 284 4.11 9.49 26.37
N TYR A 285 4.26 10.58 25.63
CA TYR A 285 5.17 10.62 24.49
C TYR A 285 6.61 10.96 24.87
N ILE A 286 6.94 11.14 26.17
CA ILE A 286 8.32 11.29 26.62
C ILE A 286 8.98 9.91 26.67
N ALA A 287 8.30 8.94 27.31
CA ALA A 287 8.75 7.55 27.39
C ALA A 287 8.66 6.83 26.03
N SER A 288 7.63 7.16 25.23
CA SER A 288 7.42 6.60 23.89
C SER A 288 7.31 7.72 22.84
N PRO A 289 8.45 8.29 22.39
CA PRO A 289 8.47 9.36 21.39
C PRO A 289 7.77 8.96 20.09
N LYS A 290 7.14 9.93 19.42
CA LYS A 290 6.61 9.71 18.07
C LYS A 290 7.77 9.60 17.05
N SER A 291 7.48 9.10 15.85
CA SER A 291 8.50 8.93 14.80
C SER A 291 9.15 10.20 14.31
N ASN A 292 8.46 11.33 14.42
CA ASN A 292 9.00 12.65 14.13
C ASN A 292 9.74 13.26 15.33
N ALA A 293 10.24 12.42 16.25
CA ALA A 293 10.90 12.80 17.51
C ALA A 293 10.04 13.66 18.46
N TYR A 294 8.73 13.75 18.23
CA TYR A 294 7.85 14.52 19.11
C TYR A 294 7.74 13.89 20.49
N GLN A 295 8.02 14.70 21.52
CA GLN A 295 7.94 14.33 22.93
C GLN A 295 7.10 15.33 23.73
N SER A 296 6.13 14.82 24.50
CA SER A 296 5.30 15.59 25.43
C SER A 296 4.41 14.64 26.25
N LEU A 297 4.06 15.02 27.47
CA LEU A 297 2.97 14.39 28.23
C LEU A 297 1.66 15.06 27.85
N HIS A 298 0.67 14.27 27.42
CA HIS A 298 -0.67 14.77 27.12
C HIS A 298 -1.63 14.22 28.16
N THR A 299 -2.47 15.09 28.72
CA THR A 299 -3.55 14.70 29.62
C THR A 299 -4.78 15.53 29.33
N THR A 300 -5.96 14.90 29.35
CA THR A 300 -7.24 15.62 29.33
C THR A 300 -7.83 15.63 30.74
N ILE A 301 -8.22 16.81 31.23
CA ILE A 301 -8.76 17.01 32.57
C ILE A 301 -10.11 17.72 32.54
N PHE A 302 -10.92 17.53 33.59
CA PHE A 302 -12.07 18.36 33.86
C PHE A 302 -11.63 19.64 34.59
N GLY A 303 -11.71 20.77 33.91
CA GLY A 303 -11.32 22.07 34.43
C GLY A 303 -12.44 22.80 35.19
N PRO A 304 -12.17 24.04 35.61
CA PRO A 304 -13.16 24.89 36.28
C PRO A 304 -14.40 25.09 35.41
N GLY A 305 -15.59 24.75 35.94
CA GLY A 305 -16.86 24.84 35.21
C GLY A 305 -17.30 23.56 34.51
N GLY A 306 -16.55 22.45 34.65
CA GLY A 306 -16.92 21.14 34.08
C GLY A 306 -16.47 20.93 32.63
N GLU A 307 -15.81 21.92 32.04
CA GLU A 307 -15.27 21.87 30.68
C GLU A 307 -14.01 21.00 30.59
N LEU A 308 -13.77 20.42 29.41
CA LEU A 308 -12.61 19.56 29.15
C LEU A 308 -11.42 20.40 28.64
N PHE A 309 -10.26 20.24 29.29
CA PHE A 309 -9.01 20.87 28.86
C PHE A 309 -7.97 19.83 28.48
N GLU A 310 -7.34 20.03 27.33
CA GLU A 310 -6.16 19.27 26.90
C GLU A 310 -4.90 19.98 27.38
N VAL A 311 -4.13 19.37 28.28
CA VAL A 311 -2.86 19.93 28.78
C VAL A 311 -1.68 19.16 28.20
N GLN A 312 -0.73 19.90 27.63
CA GLN A 312 0.50 19.39 27.04
C GLN A 312 1.69 19.87 27.86
N ILE A 313 2.42 18.95 28.47
CA ILE A 313 3.59 19.25 29.32
C ILE A 313 4.85 18.78 28.59
N ARG A 314 5.88 19.62 28.55
CA ARG A 314 7.18 19.30 27.92
C ARG A 314 8.28 20.25 28.37
N THR A 315 9.53 19.89 28.09
CA THR A 315 10.67 20.78 28.35
C THR A 315 10.82 21.84 27.26
N LYS A 316 11.67 22.86 27.50
CA LYS A 316 12.06 23.85 26.48
C LYS A 316 12.71 23.21 25.24
N GLU A 317 13.52 22.18 25.45
CA GLU A 317 14.18 21.42 24.38
C GLU A 317 13.16 20.62 23.57
N MET A 318 12.31 19.84 24.24
CA MET A 318 11.21 19.10 23.58
C MET A 318 10.25 20.04 22.85
N HIS A 319 10.04 21.25 23.37
CA HIS A 319 9.25 22.25 22.67
C HIS A 319 9.92 22.70 21.37
N ARG A 320 11.22 22.99 21.37
CA ARG A 320 11.97 23.33 20.15
C ARG A 320 11.95 22.18 19.14
N THR A 321 12.23 20.95 19.57
CA THR A 321 12.14 19.76 18.70
C THR A 321 10.73 19.57 18.13
N ALA A 322 9.68 19.85 18.90
CA ALA A 322 8.32 19.69 18.42
C ALA A 322 7.87 20.78 17.43
N GLU A 323 8.41 21.99 17.51
CA GLU A 323 8.08 23.08 16.57
C GLU A 323 8.94 23.01 15.30
N TYR A 324 10.24 22.73 15.46
CA TYR A 324 11.25 22.80 14.41
C TYR A 324 11.80 21.44 13.95
N GLY A 325 11.44 20.35 14.62
CA GLY A 325 11.77 19.00 14.20
C GLY A 325 13.28 18.73 14.13
N ILE A 326 13.69 18.09 13.03
CA ILE A 326 15.09 17.76 12.71
C ILE A 326 16.00 18.99 12.73
N ALA A 327 15.46 20.20 12.47
CA ALA A 327 16.22 21.44 12.49
C ALA A 327 16.75 21.75 13.90
N ALA A 328 15.97 21.48 14.96
CA ALA A 328 16.40 21.72 16.33
C ALA A 328 17.59 20.83 16.74
N HIS A 329 17.67 19.60 16.20
CA HIS A 329 18.75 18.65 16.50
C HIS A 329 20.07 18.98 15.78
N TRP A 330 20.02 19.67 14.63
CA TRP A 330 21.21 20.03 13.85
C TRP A 330 22.07 21.10 14.54
N VAL A 331 21.46 22.13 15.12
CA VAL A 331 22.16 23.26 15.77
C VAL A 331 23.03 22.82 16.96
N TYR A 332 22.69 21.68 17.59
CA TYR A 332 23.32 21.23 18.84
C TYR A 332 24.33 20.09 18.65
N LYS A 333 24.59 19.63 17.41
CA LYS A 333 25.43 18.44 17.13
C LYS A 333 26.91 18.70 16.78
N ASN A 334 27.48 19.84 17.15
CA ASN A 334 28.94 20.05 17.05
C ASN A 334 29.78 19.22 18.06
N GLU A 335 29.17 18.29 18.81
CA GLU A 335 29.86 17.37 19.74
C GLU A 335 29.51 15.88 19.50
N GLY A 336 29.89 15.35 18.33
CA GLY A 336 30.44 13.99 18.16
C GLY A 336 29.63 12.72 18.49
N LYS A 337 28.33 12.74 18.81
CA LYS A 337 27.57 11.52 19.19
C LYS A 337 26.17 11.36 18.54
N GLY A 338 26.00 11.84 17.31
CA GLY A 338 24.68 12.12 16.76
C GLY A 338 24.19 11.37 15.52
N ASP A 339 24.91 10.42 14.94
CA ASP A 339 24.51 9.86 13.64
C ASP A 339 23.15 9.12 13.66
N ASP A 340 22.79 8.44 14.74
CA ASP A 340 21.67 7.48 14.75
C ASP A 340 20.26 8.08 14.53
N GLU A 341 19.96 9.28 15.04
CA GLU A 341 18.60 9.87 14.91
C GLU A 341 18.34 10.49 13.53
N LEU A 342 19.38 11.09 12.93
CA LEU A 342 19.28 11.64 11.58
C LEU A 342 19.18 10.49 10.57
N ASP A 343 19.97 9.44 10.76
CA ASP A 343 19.88 8.23 9.96
C ASP A 343 18.54 7.51 10.14
N GLN A 344 17.92 7.56 11.32
CA GLN A 344 16.54 7.06 11.51
C GLN A 344 15.51 7.92 10.77
N ALA A 345 15.61 9.25 10.84
CA ALA A 345 14.72 10.16 10.14
C ALA A 345 14.92 10.12 8.61
N LEU A 346 16.12 9.75 8.16
CA LEU A 346 16.46 9.53 6.74
C LEU A 346 16.28 8.07 6.30
N GLY A 347 16.08 7.14 7.23
CA GLY A 347 16.00 5.71 6.95
C GLY A 347 14.80 5.33 6.08
N TRP A 348 13.66 6.01 6.27
CA TRP A 348 12.49 5.82 5.40
C TRP A 348 12.75 6.35 3.97
N PHE A 349 13.50 7.44 3.82
CA PHE A 349 13.89 7.96 2.50
C PHE A 349 14.77 6.96 1.74
N ARG A 350 15.76 6.36 2.42
CA ARG A 350 16.61 5.32 1.81
C ARG A 350 15.77 4.13 1.34
N GLN A 351 14.79 3.69 2.16
CA GLN A 351 13.87 2.62 1.78
C GLN A 351 12.98 2.97 0.58
N LEU A 352 12.52 4.22 0.45
CA LEU A 352 11.78 4.67 -0.73
C LEU A 352 12.65 4.75 -1.98
N LEU A 353 13.91 5.18 -1.85
CA LEU A 353 14.87 5.18 -2.96
C LEU A 353 15.19 3.74 -3.44
N GLU A 354 15.29 2.77 -2.51
CA GLU A 354 15.45 1.35 -2.84
C GLU A 354 14.23 0.80 -3.60
N LEU A 355 13.01 1.11 -3.16
CA LEU A 355 11.77 0.69 -3.83
C LEU A 355 11.66 1.22 -5.27
N GLN A 356 12.26 2.37 -5.56
CA GLN A 356 12.29 2.93 -6.91
C GLN A 356 13.13 2.10 -7.88
N GLN A 357 14.24 1.50 -7.42
CA GLN A 357 15.09 0.67 -8.30
C GLN A 357 14.30 -0.51 -8.91
N ASP A 358 13.26 -0.96 -8.22
CA ASP A 358 12.42 -2.07 -8.62
C ASP A 358 11.07 -1.65 -9.27
N THR A 359 10.72 -0.35 -9.31
CA THR A 359 9.41 0.13 -9.82
C THR A 359 9.50 0.51 -11.30
N HIS A 360 8.54 0.03 -12.12
CA HIS A 360 8.57 0.22 -13.58
C HIS A 360 7.81 1.46 -14.08
N THR A 361 6.91 2.06 -13.28
CA THR A 361 6.11 3.24 -13.69
C THR A 361 6.15 4.40 -12.68
N PRO A 362 6.22 5.65 -13.16
CA PRO A 362 6.21 6.85 -12.32
C PRO A 362 4.95 7.00 -11.44
N GLU A 363 3.77 6.68 -11.95
CA GLU A 363 2.51 6.84 -11.21
C GLU A 363 2.45 5.95 -9.96
N GLU A 364 2.96 4.71 -10.08
CA GLU A 364 3.04 3.79 -8.93
C GLU A 364 3.95 4.37 -7.83
N PHE A 365 5.06 5.03 -8.21
CA PHE A 365 5.95 5.68 -7.25
C PHE A 365 5.28 6.84 -6.51
N LEU A 366 4.51 7.70 -7.20
CA LEU A 366 3.78 8.80 -6.54
C LEU A 366 2.71 8.28 -5.60
N GLU A 367 1.98 7.23 -5.97
CA GLU A 367 1.03 6.60 -5.07
C GLU A 367 1.74 6.03 -3.83
N PHE A 368 2.87 5.34 -4.00
CA PHE A 368 3.64 4.83 -2.87
C PHE A 368 4.15 5.95 -1.96
N LEU A 369 4.69 7.02 -2.54
CA LEU A 369 5.15 8.19 -1.80
C LEU A 369 3.98 8.82 -1.02
N LYS A 370 2.83 9.04 -1.66
CA LYS A 370 1.64 9.61 -0.99
C LYS A 370 1.18 8.69 0.15
N VAL A 371 0.99 7.39 -0.12
CA VAL A 371 0.56 6.43 0.91
C VAL A 371 1.51 6.49 2.10
N ASP A 372 2.81 6.42 1.87
CA ASP A 372 3.79 6.45 2.96
C ASP A 372 3.80 7.79 3.70
N LEU A 373 3.68 8.93 3.01
CA LEU A 373 3.64 10.25 3.63
C LEU A 373 2.41 10.48 4.54
N TYR A 374 1.27 9.85 4.23
CA TYR A 374 -0.01 10.11 4.90
C TYR A 374 -0.37 9.17 6.06
N GLN A 375 0.30 8.02 6.23
CA GLN A 375 -0.13 7.05 7.24
C GLN A 375 0.36 7.47 8.64
N ASP A 376 -0.59 7.60 9.58
CA ASP A 376 -0.28 7.60 11.02
C ASP A 376 0.49 6.32 11.37
N GLU A 377 1.42 6.34 12.31
CA GLU A 377 2.19 5.16 12.69
C GLU A 377 1.71 4.50 13.98
N ILE A 378 1.89 3.19 14.06
CA ILE A 378 1.71 2.34 15.22
C ILE A 378 3.06 1.75 15.63
N PHE A 379 3.28 1.66 16.94
CA PHE A 379 4.43 1.03 17.56
C PHE A 379 4.10 -0.41 17.93
N MET A 380 4.95 -1.32 17.50
CA MET A 380 4.80 -2.76 17.67
C MET A 380 6.01 -3.28 18.43
N PHE A 381 5.79 -4.21 19.34
CA PHE A 381 6.88 -4.87 20.06
C PHE A 381 7.23 -6.19 19.40
N THR A 382 8.53 -6.46 19.28
CA THR A 382 9.02 -7.83 19.05
C THR A 382 8.96 -8.63 20.35
N PRO A 383 8.98 -9.97 20.30
CA PRO A 383 9.07 -10.79 21.51
C PRO A 383 10.31 -10.50 22.36
N GLN A 384 11.37 -9.94 21.76
CA GLN A 384 12.62 -9.55 22.42
C GLN A 384 12.54 -8.16 23.10
N GLY A 385 11.45 -7.42 22.88
CA GLY A 385 11.26 -6.07 23.44
C GLY A 385 11.66 -4.93 22.50
N ASP A 386 12.21 -5.22 21.32
CA ASP A 386 12.51 -4.19 20.32
C ASP A 386 11.23 -3.54 19.79
N VAL A 387 11.23 -2.22 19.66
CA VAL A 387 10.12 -1.45 19.10
C VAL A 387 10.31 -1.30 17.59
N LYS A 388 9.30 -1.73 16.82
CA LYS A 388 9.21 -1.52 15.37
C LYS A 388 8.05 -0.57 15.06
N ARG A 389 8.23 0.23 14.00
CA ARG A 389 7.27 1.25 13.57
C ARG A 389 6.64 0.81 12.27
N LEU A 390 5.33 0.80 12.21
CA LEU A 390 4.55 0.46 11.02
C LEU A 390 3.44 1.49 10.82
N PRO A 391 2.92 1.63 9.60
CA PRO A 391 1.76 2.48 9.41
C PRO A 391 0.50 1.86 10.05
N LYS A 392 -0.45 2.71 10.41
CA LYS A 392 -1.73 2.35 10.99
C LYS A 392 -2.56 1.57 9.97
N GLY A 393 -3.15 0.46 10.42
CA GLY A 393 -3.81 -0.51 9.55
C GLY A 393 -2.86 -1.57 9.00
N ALA A 394 -1.55 -1.51 9.30
CA ALA A 394 -0.63 -2.58 8.95
C ALA A 394 -1.07 -3.93 9.54
N THR A 395 -0.77 -4.98 8.80
CA THR A 395 -1.07 -6.37 9.17
C THR A 395 0.18 -7.11 9.63
N PRO A 396 0.04 -8.31 10.22
CA PRO A 396 1.18 -9.19 10.47
C PRO A 396 2.05 -9.48 9.23
N ILE A 397 1.47 -9.46 8.02
CA ILE A 397 2.22 -9.62 6.78
C ILE A 397 3.16 -8.43 6.57
N ASP A 398 2.65 -7.20 6.74
CA ASP A 398 3.44 -5.97 6.68
C ASP A 398 4.58 -5.99 7.70
N PHE A 399 4.31 -6.44 8.93
CA PHE A 399 5.33 -6.60 9.96
C PHE A 399 6.41 -7.61 9.56
N ALA A 400 6.03 -8.75 8.99
CA ALA A 400 6.98 -9.78 8.55
C ALA A 400 7.95 -9.23 7.48
N PHE A 401 7.44 -8.52 6.47
CA PHE A 401 8.26 -7.90 5.43
C PHE A 401 9.08 -6.70 5.93
N HIS A 402 8.61 -6.01 6.97
CA HIS A 402 9.37 -4.94 7.62
C HIS A 402 10.56 -5.49 8.44
N VAL A 403 10.39 -6.63 9.12
CA VAL A 403 11.49 -7.30 9.82
C VAL A 403 12.55 -7.78 8.84
N HIS A 404 12.16 -8.57 7.84
CA HIS A 404 13.05 -9.00 6.78
C HIS A 404 12.26 -9.58 5.60
N THR A 405 12.71 -9.37 4.36
CA THR A 405 12.03 -9.92 3.17
C THR A 405 11.90 -11.44 3.25
N GLU A 406 12.95 -12.16 3.67
CA GLU A 406 12.86 -13.62 3.84
C GLU A 406 11.83 -14.07 4.88
N VAL A 407 11.66 -13.31 5.97
CA VAL A 407 10.68 -13.61 7.02
C VAL A 407 9.27 -13.41 6.46
N GLY A 408 9.05 -12.34 5.68
CA GLY A 408 7.83 -12.11 4.92
C GLY A 408 7.51 -13.24 3.93
N LEU A 409 8.48 -13.65 3.11
CA LEU A 409 8.31 -14.71 2.11
C LEU A 409 8.02 -16.08 2.73
N LYS A 410 8.60 -16.37 3.91
CA LYS A 410 8.41 -17.62 4.63
C LYS A 410 7.31 -17.53 5.70
N CYS A 411 6.50 -16.48 5.71
CA CYS A 411 5.45 -16.30 6.72
C CYS A 411 4.31 -17.32 6.54
N GLN A 412 4.05 -18.13 7.57
CA GLN A 412 2.94 -19.08 7.61
C GLN A 412 1.79 -18.57 8.49
N GLY A 413 2.11 -17.85 9.55
CA GLY A 413 1.15 -17.32 10.51
C GLY A 413 1.77 -16.30 11.43
N ALA A 414 0.97 -15.73 12.33
CA ALA A 414 1.44 -14.77 13.32
C ALA A 414 0.76 -15.03 14.68
N LYS A 415 1.48 -14.72 15.75
CA LYS A 415 0.91 -14.56 17.08
C LYS A 415 0.96 -13.10 17.48
N ILE A 416 -0.14 -12.60 18.02
CA ILE A 416 -0.27 -11.26 18.57
C ILE A 416 -0.53 -11.40 20.08
N ASN A 417 0.30 -10.78 20.91
CA ASN A 417 0.25 -10.88 22.37
C ASN A 417 0.23 -12.33 22.87
N GLY A 418 1.03 -13.20 22.23
CA GLY A 418 1.14 -14.63 22.55
C GLY A 418 0.01 -15.53 22.04
N ARG A 419 -1.01 -14.98 21.36
CA ARG A 419 -2.13 -15.77 20.79
C ARG A 419 -2.08 -15.79 19.27
N ILE A 420 -2.38 -16.94 18.65
CA ILE A 420 -2.47 -17.06 17.19
C ILE A 420 -3.55 -16.12 16.66
N ALA A 421 -3.19 -15.32 15.66
CA ALA A 421 -4.07 -14.36 15.02
C ALA A 421 -4.05 -14.54 13.49
N PRO A 422 -5.14 -14.22 12.79
CA PRO A 422 -5.16 -14.28 11.34
C PRO A 422 -4.27 -13.19 10.73
N LEU A 423 -3.66 -13.50 9.58
CA LEU A 423 -2.72 -12.62 8.89
C LEU A 423 -3.35 -11.32 8.35
N HIS A 424 -4.66 -11.26 8.17
CA HIS A 424 -5.39 -10.07 7.70
C HIS A 424 -5.81 -9.12 8.83
N ARG A 425 -5.58 -9.49 10.10
CA ARG A 425 -5.98 -8.66 11.23
C ARG A 425 -5.09 -7.41 11.29
N GLU A 426 -5.70 -6.24 11.39
CA GLU A 426 -4.99 -5.00 11.65
C GLU A 426 -4.31 -5.02 13.03
N LEU A 427 -3.05 -4.57 13.03
CA LEU A 427 -2.22 -4.43 14.23
C LEU A 427 -2.59 -3.16 15.00
N LYS A 428 -2.55 -3.23 16.33
CA LYS A 428 -2.81 -2.09 17.21
C LYS A 428 -1.52 -1.61 17.87
N ASN A 429 -1.50 -0.32 18.21
CA ASN A 429 -0.39 0.28 18.93
C ASN A 429 -0.15 -0.45 20.28
N GLY A 430 1.07 -0.91 20.49
CA GLY A 430 1.49 -1.65 21.69
C GLY A 430 1.33 -3.17 21.61
N ASP A 431 0.85 -3.71 20.49
CA ASP A 431 0.79 -5.16 20.29
C ASP A 431 2.20 -5.77 20.17
N THR A 432 2.40 -6.95 20.76
CA THR A 432 3.61 -7.77 20.56
C THR A 432 3.37 -8.78 19.45
N VAL A 433 4.18 -8.75 18.38
CA VAL A 433 3.98 -9.62 17.20
C VAL A 433 5.12 -10.61 17.04
N GLU A 434 4.77 -11.90 16.99
CA GLU A 434 5.68 -13.01 16.69
C GLU A 434 5.27 -13.62 15.35
N ILE A 435 6.18 -13.63 14.37
CA ILE A 435 5.93 -14.24 13.05
C ILE A 435 6.36 -15.70 13.07
N LEU A 436 5.44 -16.58 12.66
CA LEU A 436 5.70 -18.00 12.49
C LEU A 436 6.14 -18.25 11.05
N THR A 437 7.39 -18.67 10.86
CA THR A 437 7.97 -18.94 9.54
C THR A 437 8.07 -20.43 9.25
N SER A 438 7.89 -20.83 7.98
CA SER A 438 8.08 -22.20 7.50
C SER A 438 8.82 -22.23 6.17
N GLN A 439 9.64 -23.27 5.94
CA GLN A 439 10.39 -23.47 4.69
C GLN A 439 9.48 -23.70 3.47
N HIS A 440 8.28 -24.23 3.70
CA HIS A 440 7.29 -24.51 2.65
C HIS A 440 6.26 -23.40 2.49
N ALA A 441 6.30 -22.36 3.33
CA ALA A 441 5.40 -21.22 3.20
C ALA A 441 5.80 -20.38 1.97
N ARG A 442 4.78 -19.89 1.28
CA ARG A 442 4.86 -19.15 0.03
C ARG A 442 3.82 -18.03 0.07
N PRO A 443 4.14 -16.81 -0.37
CA PRO A 443 3.15 -15.75 -0.49
C PRO A 443 1.99 -16.17 -1.39
N SER A 444 0.77 -15.79 -1.05
CA SER A 444 -0.39 -16.02 -1.90
C SER A 444 -0.86 -14.72 -2.56
N ARG A 445 -1.57 -14.80 -3.68
CA ARG A 445 -2.16 -13.63 -4.34
C ARG A 445 -3.15 -12.89 -3.44
N ASP A 446 -3.82 -13.60 -2.53
CA ASP A 446 -4.79 -13.02 -1.62
C ASP A 446 -4.15 -12.02 -0.65
N TRP A 447 -2.85 -12.17 -0.35
CA TRP A 447 -2.14 -11.21 0.51
C TRP A 447 -2.11 -9.80 -0.07
N LEU A 448 -2.18 -9.64 -1.40
CA LEU A 448 -2.25 -8.32 -2.02
C LEU A 448 -3.51 -7.53 -1.62
N ASN A 449 -4.58 -8.21 -1.19
CA ASN A 449 -5.79 -7.55 -0.72
C ASN A 449 -5.66 -7.05 0.73
N HIS A 450 -4.82 -7.71 1.54
CA HIS A 450 -4.72 -7.47 2.99
C HIS A 450 -3.48 -6.66 3.38
N VAL A 451 -2.48 -6.57 2.50
CA VAL A 451 -1.24 -5.84 2.75
C VAL A 451 -1.48 -4.35 2.57
N HIS A 452 -1.00 -3.55 3.52
CA HIS A 452 -1.15 -2.09 3.48
C HIS A 452 0.14 -1.37 3.06
N THR A 453 1.31 -1.90 3.40
CA THR A 453 2.59 -1.25 3.09
C THR A 453 2.98 -1.43 1.63
N ALA A 454 3.50 -0.35 1.02
CA ALA A 454 4.02 -0.37 -0.35
C ALA A 454 5.12 -1.41 -0.53
N ARG A 455 6.04 -1.50 0.45
CA ARG A 455 7.15 -2.45 0.44
C ARG A 455 6.70 -3.90 0.39
N ALA A 456 5.81 -4.32 1.28
CA ALA A 456 5.32 -5.70 1.29
C ALA A 456 4.54 -6.01 0.01
N ARG A 457 3.68 -5.09 -0.44
CA ARG A 457 2.90 -5.26 -1.68
C ARG A 457 3.81 -5.45 -2.89
N HIS A 458 4.86 -4.63 -2.99
CA HIS A 458 5.84 -4.71 -4.05
C HIS A 458 6.60 -6.06 -4.03
N LYS A 459 7.17 -6.45 -2.87
CA LYS A 459 7.91 -7.71 -2.77
C LYS A 459 7.05 -8.95 -3.01
N ILE A 460 5.77 -8.92 -2.63
CA ILE A 460 4.81 -9.99 -2.95
C ILE A 460 4.53 -10.02 -4.46
N LYS A 461 4.26 -8.88 -5.10
CA LYS A 461 4.06 -8.81 -6.57
C LYS A 461 5.29 -9.33 -7.33
N GLN A 462 6.48 -8.90 -6.92
CA GLN A 462 7.75 -9.34 -7.50
C GLN A 462 7.89 -10.86 -7.41
N TRP A 463 7.69 -11.42 -6.21
CA TRP A 463 7.79 -12.86 -6.00
C TRP A 463 6.77 -13.66 -6.82
N ILE A 464 5.52 -13.19 -6.91
CA ILE A 464 4.48 -13.83 -7.74
C ILE A 464 4.88 -13.82 -9.21
N ARG A 465 5.43 -12.70 -9.72
CA ARG A 465 5.91 -12.61 -11.11
C ARG A 465 7.05 -13.58 -11.38
N GLU A 466 8.03 -13.64 -10.49
CA GLU A 466 9.17 -14.57 -10.59
C GLU A 466 8.70 -16.04 -10.55
N GLU A 467 7.76 -16.38 -9.66
CA GLU A 467 7.17 -17.72 -9.60
C GLU A 467 6.41 -18.06 -10.89
N GLU A 468 5.52 -17.18 -11.35
CA GLU A 468 4.78 -17.34 -12.60
C GLU A 468 5.70 -17.50 -13.81
N GLU A 469 6.77 -16.72 -13.88
CA GLU A 469 7.77 -16.80 -14.94
C GLU A 469 8.53 -18.12 -14.89
N SER A 470 8.94 -18.59 -13.71
CA SER A 470 9.61 -19.89 -13.55
C SER A 470 8.73 -21.07 -13.96
N VAL A 471 7.44 -21.04 -13.59
CA VAL A 471 6.46 -22.06 -13.98
C VAL A 471 6.18 -22.00 -15.48
N SER A 472 6.02 -20.79 -16.03
CA SER A 472 5.82 -20.57 -17.47
C SER A 472 7.02 -21.04 -18.28
N LEU A 473 8.24 -20.77 -17.83
CA LEU A 473 9.48 -21.25 -18.44
C LEU A 473 9.51 -22.78 -18.50
N GLN A 474 9.21 -23.44 -17.38
CA GLN A 474 9.18 -24.90 -17.33
C GLN A 474 8.10 -25.49 -18.27
N MET A 475 6.90 -24.93 -18.26
CA MET A 475 5.82 -25.34 -19.17
C MET A 475 6.19 -25.11 -20.63
N GLY A 476 6.78 -23.96 -20.95
CA GLY A 476 7.25 -23.64 -22.30
C GLY A 476 8.28 -24.62 -22.82
N ARG A 477 9.27 -24.98 -21.98
CA ARG A 477 10.26 -26.03 -22.30
C ARG A 477 9.63 -27.38 -22.55
N GLU A 478 8.66 -27.78 -21.72
CA GLU A 478 7.94 -29.04 -21.91
C GLU A 478 7.11 -29.06 -23.20
N ILE A 479 6.41 -27.97 -23.50
CA ILE A 479 5.62 -27.80 -24.72
C ILE A 479 6.54 -27.87 -25.94
N LEU A 480 7.62 -27.09 -25.95
CA LEU A 480 8.59 -27.07 -27.03
C LEU A 480 9.23 -28.45 -27.25
N ALA A 481 9.65 -29.13 -26.18
CA ALA A 481 10.25 -30.46 -26.26
C ALA A 481 9.26 -31.51 -26.77
N ARG A 482 8.00 -31.47 -26.33
CA ARG A 482 6.93 -32.38 -26.76
C ARG A 482 6.63 -32.20 -28.25
N GLU A 483 6.49 -30.97 -28.69
CA GLU A 483 6.16 -30.61 -30.07
C GLU A 483 7.32 -30.86 -31.04
N THR A 484 8.56 -30.69 -30.58
CA THR A 484 9.78 -31.05 -31.33
C THR A 484 9.86 -32.56 -31.55
N ARG A 485 9.61 -33.37 -30.51
CA ARG A 485 9.54 -34.84 -30.63
C ARG A 485 8.42 -35.30 -31.55
N ARG A 486 7.24 -34.69 -31.48
CA ARG A 486 6.10 -35.01 -32.35
C ARG A 486 6.41 -34.77 -33.83
N ARG A 487 7.14 -33.69 -34.14
CA ARG A 487 7.55 -33.34 -35.51
C ARG A 487 8.86 -34.02 -35.96
N ARG A 488 9.46 -34.89 -35.12
CA ARG A 488 10.74 -35.57 -35.39
C ARG A 488 11.87 -34.58 -35.75
N LEU A 489 11.85 -33.42 -35.10
CA LEU A 489 12.89 -32.40 -35.24
C LEU A 489 13.95 -32.57 -34.15
N ASP A 490 15.16 -32.09 -34.41
CA ASP A 490 16.22 -32.04 -33.41
C ASP A 490 15.87 -31.03 -32.31
N SER A 491 16.39 -31.22 -31.10
CA SER A 491 16.20 -30.24 -30.02
C SER A 491 16.78 -28.88 -30.40
N SER A 492 16.01 -27.82 -30.20
CA SER A 492 16.45 -26.45 -30.44
C SER A 492 17.66 -26.10 -29.59
N THR A 493 18.72 -25.60 -30.23
CA THR A 493 19.91 -25.07 -29.54
C THR A 493 19.64 -23.68 -28.93
N PRO A 494 20.40 -23.27 -27.89
CA PRO A 494 20.28 -21.92 -27.32
C PRO A 494 20.39 -20.79 -28.35
N GLU A 495 21.28 -20.95 -29.34
CA GLU A 495 21.48 -20.00 -30.44
C GLU A 495 20.31 -19.93 -31.43
N GLN A 496 19.54 -21.03 -31.57
CA GLN A 496 18.30 -21.02 -32.34
C GLN A 496 17.19 -20.32 -31.57
N LEU A 497 17.10 -20.52 -30.25
CA LEU A 497 16.12 -19.86 -29.39
C LEU A 497 16.32 -18.35 -29.34
N GLU A 498 17.56 -17.87 -29.26
CA GLU A 498 17.89 -16.44 -29.30
C GLU A 498 17.52 -15.79 -30.64
N ARG A 499 17.83 -16.46 -31.76
CA ARG A 499 17.41 -15.99 -33.10
C ARG A 499 15.89 -16.00 -33.25
N GLY A 500 15.23 -17.02 -32.70
CA GLY A 500 13.78 -17.14 -32.68
C GLY A 500 13.11 -16.02 -31.90
N ALA A 501 13.67 -15.68 -30.74
CA ALA A 501 13.20 -14.59 -29.90
C ALA A 501 13.33 -13.25 -30.62
N SER A 502 14.51 -12.96 -31.18
CA SER A 502 14.78 -11.70 -31.90
C SER A 502 13.82 -11.48 -33.09
N ALA A 503 13.53 -12.54 -33.85
CA ALA A 503 12.61 -12.46 -34.98
C ALA A 503 11.13 -12.30 -34.59
N LEU A 504 10.77 -12.61 -33.34
CA LEU A 504 9.43 -12.41 -32.78
C LEU A 504 9.35 -11.13 -31.91
N GLY A 505 10.40 -10.31 -31.90
CA GLY A 505 10.46 -9.08 -31.10
C GLY A 505 10.63 -9.30 -29.60
N LEU A 506 11.12 -10.48 -29.19
CA LEU A 506 11.38 -10.83 -27.79
C LEU A 506 12.86 -10.65 -27.45
N HIS A 507 13.13 -10.34 -26.19
CA HIS A 507 14.45 -9.92 -25.72
C HIS A 507 15.47 -11.06 -25.55
N SER A 508 15.02 -12.31 -25.37
CA SER A 508 15.90 -13.46 -25.16
C SER A 508 15.24 -14.79 -25.51
N GLY A 509 16.04 -15.84 -25.71
CA GLY A 509 15.55 -17.20 -25.91
C GLY A 509 14.75 -17.73 -24.72
N THR A 510 15.09 -17.31 -23.50
CA THR A 510 14.30 -17.62 -22.29
C THR A 510 12.95 -16.91 -22.29
N ALA A 511 12.87 -15.66 -22.75
CA ALA A 511 11.62 -14.93 -22.89
C ALA A 511 10.70 -15.60 -23.93
N LEU A 512 11.26 -16.16 -25.00
CA LEU A 512 10.51 -16.98 -25.96
C LEU A 512 9.91 -18.24 -25.30
N GLU A 513 10.69 -18.96 -24.49
CA GLU A 513 10.19 -20.12 -23.74
C GLU A 513 9.06 -19.72 -22.76
N VAL A 514 9.21 -18.60 -22.04
CA VAL A 514 8.17 -18.06 -21.15
C VAL A 514 6.90 -17.69 -21.93
N ALA A 515 7.04 -17.01 -23.07
CA ALA A 515 5.92 -16.60 -23.92
C ALA A 515 5.15 -17.82 -24.49
N ILE A 516 5.85 -18.91 -24.81
CA ILE A 516 5.23 -20.19 -25.19
C ILE A 516 4.46 -20.79 -24.01
N GLY A 517 5.04 -20.76 -22.81
CA GLY A 517 4.39 -21.26 -21.60
C GLY A 517 3.13 -20.49 -21.21
N ARG A 518 3.11 -19.17 -21.42
CA ARG A 518 1.95 -18.29 -21.20
C ARG A 518 0.90 -18.39 -22.31
N GLY A 519 1.32 -18.82 -23.51
CA GLY A 519 0.45 -18.91 -24.70
C GLY A 519 0.38 -17.62 -25.51
N ASP A 520 1.29 -16.68 -25.28
CA ASP A 520 1.35 -15.38 -25.97
C ASP A 520 1.77 -15.55 -27.44
N VAL A 521 2.54 -16.61 -27.74
CA VAL A 521 3.00 -16.95 -29.09
C VAL A 521 2.51 -18.33 -29.50
N ALA A 522 1.90 -18.41 -30.68
CA ALA A 522 1.48 -19.69 -31.25
C ALA A 522 2.68 -20.56 -31.61
N ILE A 523 2.69 -21.81 -31.15
CA ILE A 523 3.81 -22.74 -31.34
C ILE A 523 4.19 -22.91 -32.82
N GLY A 524 3.22 -22.91 -33.74
CA GLY A 524 3.47 -23.01 -35.17
C GLY A 524 4.27 -21.84 -35.75
N GLN A 525 4.11 -20.62 -35.20
CA GLN A 525 4.92 -19.46 -35.59
C GLN A 525 6.35 -19.62 -35.06
N VAL A 526 6.51 -20.11 -33.83
CA VAL A 526 7.82 -20.38 -33.23
C VAL A 526 8.61 -21.38 -34.09
N PHE A 527 8.01 -22.50 -34.51
CA PHE A 527 8.70 -23.51 -35.32
C PHE A 527 9.10 -23.00 -36.72
N LYS A 528 8.31 -22.12 -37.35
CA LYS A 528 8.68 -21.50 -38.63
C LYS A 528 9.93 -20.64 -38.50
N VAL A 529 10.07 -19.95 -37.38
CA VAL A 529 11.21 -19.07 -37.12
C VAL A 529 12.44 -19.87 -36.66
N LEU A 530 12.25 -20.93 -35.85
CA LEU A 530 13.35 -21.78 -35.35
C LEU A 530 13.95 -22.69 -36.45
N TYR A 531 13.17 -23.07 -37.46
CA TYR A 531 13.59 -23.99 -38.53
C TYR A 531 13.27 -23.46 -39.95
N PRO A 532 13.87 -22.34 -40.38
CA PRO A 532 13.53 -21.69 -41.65
C PRO A 532 13.94 -22.49 -42.90
N ASN A 533 14.86 -23.45 -42.77
CA ASN A 533 15.41 -24.25 -43.89
C ASN A 533 14.65 -25.55 -44.17
N ARG A 534 13.53 -25.81 -43.49
CA ARG A 534 12.72 -27.02 -43.66
C ARG A 534 11.46 -26.70 -44.50
N PRO A 535 11.04 -27.58 -45.41
CA PRO A 535 9.86 -27.34 -46.23
C PRO A 535 8.60 -27.15 -45.35
N PRO A 536 7.69 -26.22 -45.70
CA PRO A 536 6.49 -25.92 -44.91
C PRO A 536 5.61 -27.13 -44.60
N ASP A 537 5.67 -28.20 -45.42
CA ASP A 537 4.94 -29.46 -45.22
C ASP A 537 5.54 -30.35 -44.11
N GLU A 538 6.83 -30.21 -43.79
CA GLU A 538 7.47 -30.92 -42.65
C GLU A 538 7.28 -30.17 -41.32
N LEU A 539 6.93 -28.88 -41.38
CA LEU A 539 6.66 -28.02 -40.22
C LEU A 539 5.16 -28.01 -39.83
N GLN A 540 4.29 -28.46 -40.73
CA GLN A 540 2.87 -28.70 -40.47
C GLN A 540 2.67 -29.88 -39.51
N GLU A 541 1.58 -29.86 -38.74
CA GLU A 541 1.21 -31.00 -37.91
C GLU A 541 1.08 -32.25 -38.78
N PRO A 542 1.69 -33.40 -38.40
CA PRO A 542 1.52 -34.63 -39.16
C PRO A 542 0.02 -34.96 -39.23
N LYS A 543 -0.53 -35.10 -40.44
CA LYS A 543 -1.93 -35.49 -40.63
C LYS A 543 -2.19 -36.78 -39.84
N PRO A 544 -3.18 -36.81 -38.95
CA PRO A 544 -3.35 -37.94 -38.05
C PRO A 544 -3.67 -39.20 -38.86
N THR A 545 -2.84 -40.23 -38.68
CA THR A 545 -3.12 -41.60 -39.18
C THR A 545 -4.41 -42.12 -38.55
N VAL A 546 -5.04 -43.10 -39.20
CA VAL A 546 -6.36 -43.65 -38.77
C VAL A 546 -6.36 -44.12 -37.32
N PHE A 547 -5.23 -44.61 -36.81
CA PHE A 547 -5.02 -44.94 -35.40
C PHE A 547 -4.84 -43.70 -34.50
N GLY A 548 -4.19 -42.64 -35.00
CA GLY A 548 -4.08 -41.34 -34.33
C GLY A 548 -5.43 -40.64 -34.18
N ARG A 549 -6.33 -40.74 -35.17
CA ARG A 549 -7.72 -40.23 -35.07
C ARG A 549 -8.53 -40.93 -33.97
N LEU A 550 -8.25 -42.19 -33.69
CA LEU A 550 -8.89 -42.95 -32.62
C LEU A 550 -8.41 -42.49 -31.23
N VAL A 551 -7.11 -42.16 -31.11
CA VAL A 551 -6.47 -41.68 -29.87
C VAL A 551 -6.74 -40.19 -29.62
N ASP A 552 -6.83 -39.35 -30.66
CA ASP A 552 -7.21 -37.94 -30.54
C ASP A 552 -8.70 -37.78 -30.22
N ARG A 553 -9.59 -38.67 -30.71
CA ARG A 553 -10.96 -38.81 -30.19
C ARG A 553 -11.04 -39.22 -28.73
N ILE A 554 -9.99 -39.82 -28.15
CA ILE A 554 -9.95 -40.15 -26.72
C ILE A 554 -9.44 -38.95 -25.89
N ARG A 555 -8.68 -38.02 -26.50
CA ARG A 555 -8.02 -36.88 -25.82
C ARG A 555 -8.73 -35.54 -25.97
N LEU A 556 -9.42 -35.28 -27.07
CA LEU A 556 -10.32 -34.13 -27.25
C LEU A 556 -11.71 -34.56 -26.78
N GLY A 557 -12.09 -34.16 -25.55
CA GLY A 557 -13.37 -34.51 -24.91
C GLY A 557 -14.50 -34.76 -25.92
N ARG A 558 -14.96 -36.01 -25.96
CA ARG A 558 -15.91 -36.51 -26.95
C ARG A 558 -17.27 -35.82 -26.82
N GLY A 559 -17.86 -35.45 -27.96
CA GLY A 559 -19.27 -35.07 -28.09
C GLY A 559 -19.61 -33.58 -28.18
N ILE A 560 -18.66 -32.66 -28.36
CA ILE A 560 -18.94 -31.22 -28.27
C ILE A 560 -18.31 -30.43 -29.42
N LYS A 561 -19.12 -29.60 -30.09
CA LYS A 561 -18.67 -28.57 -31.03
C LYS A 561 -18.74 -27.22 -30.35
N ILE A 562 -17.62 -26.51 -30.34
CA ILE A 562 -17.53 -25.12 -29.88
C ILE A 562 -17.72 -24.24 -31.11
N HIS A 563 -18.54 -23.19 -31.02
CA HIS A 563 -18.74 -22.25 -32.12
C HIS A 563 -17.40 -21.60 -32.51
N GLY A 564 -16.88 -21.97 -33.69
CA GLY A 564 -15.79 -21.27 -34.36
C GLY A 564 -14.34 -21.72 -34.11
N VAL A 565 -14.08 -22.75 -33.29
CA VAL A 565 -12.70 -23.25 -33.06
C VAL A 565 -12.63 -24.78 -32.91
N ASP A 566 -11.95 -25.44 -33.85
CA ASP A 566 -11.60 -26.87 -33.77
C ASP A 566 -10.24 -27.06 -33.05
N GLY A 567 -10.13 -28.09 -32.19
CA GLY A 567 -8.84 -28.53 -31.64
C GLY A 567 -8.48 -28.08 -30.21
N LEU A 568 -9.40 -27.44 -29.47
CA LEU A 568 -9.17 -27.05 -28.07
C LEU A 568 -9.30 -28.25 -27.13
N MET A 569 -8.42 -28.36 -26.13
CA MET A 569 -8.50 -29.40 -25.11
C MET A 569 -9.73 -29.16 -24.22
N VAL A 570 -10.70 -30.07 -24.26
CA VAL A 570 -11.98 -29.95 -23.54
C VAL A 570 -12.06 -31.01 -22.43
N ARG A 571 -12.45 -30.59 -21.21
CA ARG A 571 -12.63 -31.49 -20.06
C ARG A 571 -13.94 -31.23 -19.33
N TYR A 572 -14.62 -32.29 -18.91
CA TYR A 572 -15.81 -32.21 -18.06
C TYR A 572 -15.44 -31.91 -16.60
N ALA A 573 -16.09 -30.89 -16.02
CA ALA A 573 -15.86 -30.50 -14.65
C ALA A 573 -16.33 -31.58 -13.67
N GLN A 574 -15.50 -31.89 -12.68
CA GLN A 574 -15.82 -32.89 -11.65
C GLN A 574 -16.81 -32.37 -10.60
N CYS A 575 -17.04 -31.05 -10.53
CA CYS A 575 -17.96 -30.47 -9.57
C CYS A 575 -19.43 -30.66 -9.93
N CYS A 576 -19.80 -30.54 -11.21
CA CYS A 576 -21.18 -30.65 -11.68
C CYS A 576 -21.40 -31.84 -12.66
N GLN A 577 -20.33 -32.50 -13.10
CA GLN A 577 -20.32 -33.73 -13.91
C GLN A 577 -21.30 -33.71 -15.10
N PRO A 578 -21.25 -32.71 -16.01
CA PRO A 578 -22.29 -32.50 -17.02
C PRO A 578 -22.53 -33.73 -17.92
N VAL A 579 -23.79 -33.99 -18.27
CA VAL A 579 -24.24 -35.12 -19.10
C VAL A 579 -24.89 -34.55 -20.38
N PRO A 580 -24.83 -35.25 -21.53
CA PRO A 580 -25.51 -34.82 -22.75
C PRO A 580 -26.99 -34.49 -22.50
N GLY A 581 -27.37 -33.26 -22.86
CA GLY A 581 -28.70 -32.68 -22.63
C GLY A 581 -28.78 -31.64 -21.49
N ASP A 582 -27.76 -31.52 -20.63
CA ASP A 582 -27.66 -30.41 -19.66
C ASP A 582 -27.34 -29.09 -20.38
N PRO A 583 -27.90 -27.92 -19.97
CA PRO A 583 -27.39 -26.63 -20.43
C PRO A 583 -25.96 -26.44 -19.90
N VAL A 584 -24.99 -26.29 -20.79
CA VAL A 584 -23.57 -26.22 -20.44
C VAL A 584 -22.93 -24.91 -20.84
N THR A 585 -21.91 -24.50 -20.07
CA THR A 585 -21.08 -23.34 -20.35
C THR A 585 -19.62 -23.77 -20.25
N GLY A 586 -18.82 -23.35 -21.23
CA GLY A 586 -17.38 -23.51 -21.22
C GLY A 586 -16.71 -22.43 -20.41
N TYR A 587 -15.73 -22.81 -19.60
CA TYR A 587 -14.86 -21.88 -18.88
C TYR A 587 -13.41 -22.09 -19.31
N VAL A 588 -12.76 -21.04 -19.81
CA VAL A 588 -11.36 -21.09 -20.24
C VAL A 588 -10.44 -21.12 -19.01
N THR A 589 -9.80 -22.27 -18.77
CA THR A 589 -8.85 -22.45 -17.67
C THR A 589 -7.43 -22.06 -18.11
N GLN A 590 -6.64 -21.46 -17.21
CA GLN A 590 -5.23 -21.17 -17.51
C GLN A 590 -4.43 -22.49 -17.61
N GLY A 591 -3.96 -22.81 -18.82
CA GLY A 591 -3.06 -23.94 -19.11
C GLY A 591 -3.69 -25.34 -19.16
N ARG A 592 -5.00 -25.49 -18.90
CA ARG A 592 -5.68 -26.81 -18.89
C ARG A 592 -6.84 -26.94 -19.88
N GLY A 593 -6.97 -26.00 -20.81
CA GLY A 593 -8.02 -26.01 -21.84
C GLY A 593 -9.37 -25.48 -21.34
N ILE A 594 -10.46 -25.90 -21.97
CA ILE A 594 -11.83 -25.48 -21.63
C ILE A 594 -12.44 -26.52 -20.68
N SER A 595 -12.84 -26.06 -19.50
CA SER A 595 -13.61 -26.85 -18.54
C SER A 595 -15.10 -26.66 -18.80
N ILE A 596 -15.84 -27.74 -19.03
CA ILE A 596 -17.29 -27.70 -19.24
C ILE A 596 -18.00 -27.81 -17.90
N HIS A 597 -18.79 -26.80 -17.60
CA HIS A 597 -19.65 -26.75 -16.43
C HIS A 597 -21.12 -26.76 -16.87
N ARG A 598 -22.01 -27.16 -15.98
CA ARG A 598 -23.42 -26.82 -16.15
C ARG A 598 -23.60 -25.30 -16.00
N ALA A 599 -24.55 -24.74 -16.75
CA ALA A 599 -24.83 -23.30 -16.73
C ALA A 599 -25.21 -22.79 -15.32
N ASP A 600 -25.78 -23.66 -14.49
CA ASP A 600 -26.22 -23.39 -13.11
C ASP A 600 -25.19 -23.79 -12.03
N CYS A 601 -23.96 -24.16 -12.41
CA CYS A 601 -22.96 -24.63 -11.45
C CYS A 601 -22.53 -23.51 -10.46
N PRO A 602 -22.63 -23.70 -9.14
CA PRO A 602 -22.24 -22.69 -8.15
C PRO A 602 -20.78 -22.26 -8.23
N ASN A 603 -19.88 -23.18 -8.58
CA ASN A 603 -18.45 -22.87 -8.76
C ASN A 603 -18.20 -21.94 -9.97
N LEU A 604 -19.12 -21.87 -10.93
CA LEU A 604 -19.05 -20.94 -12.06
C LEU A 604 -19.32 -19.49 -11.64
N LEU A 605 -20.07 -19.28 -10.55
CA LEU A 605 -20.35 -17.96 -9.97
C LEU A 605 -19.12 -17.40 -9.26
N THR A 606 -18.38 -18.22 -8.53
CA THR A 606 -17.13 -17.82 -7.84
C THR A 606 -15.99 -17.53 -8.82
N LEU A 607 -15.99 -18.17 -9.98
CA LEU A 607 -15.00 -17.99 -11.06
C LEU A 607 -15.36 -16.87 -12.05
N SER A 608 -16.40 -16.08 -11.76
CA SER A 608 -16.96 -15.05 -12.62
C SER A 608 -16.08 -13.80 -12.73
N ALA A 609 -14.94 -13.92 -13.41
CA ALA A 609 -14.33 -12.77 -14.08
C ALA A 609 -14.94 -12.68 -15.50
N GLU A 610 -15.55 -11.53 -15.81
CA GLU A 610 -16.13 -11.26 -17.14
C GLU A 610 -15.05 -11.47 -18.23
N GLY A 611 -15.36 -12.26 -19.25
CA GLY A 611 -14.48 -12.49 -20.42
C GLY A 611 -13.90 -13.90 -20.60
N ARG A 612 -14.18 -14.88 -19.73
CA ARG A 612 -13.66 -16.27 -19.86
C ARG A 612 -14.72 -17.36 -20.04
N ARG A 613 -15.98 -16.97 -20.33
CA ARG A 613 -17.08 -17.90 -20.62
C ARG A 613 -17.25 -18.07 -22.12
N VAL A 614 -17.51 -19.30 -22.55
CA VAL A 614 -17.73 -19.67 -23.95
C VAL A 614 -18.99 -20.50 -24.04
N ASP A 615 -19.86 -20.19 -25.01
CA ASP A 615 -21.07 -20.96 -25.27
C ASP A 615 -20.74 -22.25 -26.02
N ILE A 616 -21.36 -23.35 -25.59
CA ILE A 616 -21.05 -24.70 -26.04
C ILE A 616 -22.34 -25.44 -26.38
N ASP A 617 -22.38 -26.07 -27.56
CA ASP A 617 -23.48 -26.93 -27.99
C ASP A 617 -23.08 -28.43 -27.97
N TRP A 618 -24.02 -29.26 -27.51
CA TRP A 618 -23.87 -30.72 -27.51
C TRP A 618 -24.05 -31.32 -28.91
N GLN A 619 -23.25 -32.31 -29.28
CA GLN A 619 -23.57 -33.27 -30.34
C GLN A 619 -23.62 -34.68 -29.74
N GLU A 620 -24.81 -35.28 -29.75
CA GLU A 620 -25.01 -36.66 -29.27
C GLU A 620 -24.22 -37.64 -30.14
N VAL A 621 -23.39 -38.47 -29.49
CA VAL A 621 -22.72 -39.61 -30.11
C VAL A 621 -23.28 -40.86 -29.46
N GLU A 622 -23.89 -41.74 -30.25
CA GLU A 622 -24.48 -42.99 -29.75
C GLU A 622 -23.39 -43.92 -29.18
N GLY A 623 -23.64 -44.46 -27.98
CA GLY A 623 -22.81 -45.53 -27.37
C GLY A 623 -21.84 -45.09 -26.27
N GLU A 624 -21.93 -43.87 -25.73
CA GLU A 624 -21.09 -43.40 -24.61
C GLU A 624 -21.83 -43.32 -23.29
N ALA A 625 -21.20 -43.79 -22.21
CA ALA A 625 -21.75 -43.77 -20.86
C ALA A 625 -20.99 -42.75 -19.97
N PHE A 626 -21.74 -41.89 -19.28
CA PHE A 626 -21.26 -40.80 -18.45
C PHE A 626 -21.43 -41.12 -16.97
N SER A 627 -20.40 -40.87 -16.16
CA SER A 627 -20.47 -41.13 -14.72
C SER A 627 -21.19 -40.01 -13.97
N VAL A 628 -22.23 -40.36 -13.21
CA VAL A 628 -23.03 -39.44 -12.40
C VAL A 628 -23.08 -39.95 -10.96
N ARG A 629 -22.95 -39.02 -10.02
CA ARG A 629 -23.10 -39.28 -8.58
C ARG A 629 -24.51 -38.94 -8.11
N LEU A 630 -25.21 -39.92 -7.56
CA LEU A 630 -26.53 -39.77 -6.96
C LEU A 630 -26.40 -39.66 -5.43
N ALA A 631 -26.98 -38.62 -4.83
CA ALA A 631 -27.21 -38.55 -3.39
C ALA A 631 -28.59 -39.12 -3.07
N LEU A 632 -28.66 -39.93 -2.02
CA LEU A 632 -29.84 -40.64 -1.59
C LEU A 632 -30.08 -40.33 -0.12
N SER A 633 -31.32 -40.04 0.23
CA SER A 633 -31.81 -40.01 1.62
C SER A 633 -33.09 -40.81 1.75
N GLY A 634 -33.30 -41.48 2.88
CA GLY A 634 -34.45 -42.34 3.08
C GLY A 634 -34.60 -42.84 4.51
N GLU A 635 -35.72 -43.49 4.79
CA GLU A 635 -35.96 -44.16 6.07
C GLU A 635 -35.46 -45.60 6.01
N ASP A 636 -34.69 -46.02 7.02
CA ASP A 636 -34.12 -47.36 7.03
C ASP A 636 -35.20 -48.43 7.17
N ARG A 637 -35.14 -49.44 6.31
CA ARG A 637 -35.98 -50.63 6.39
C ARG A 637 -35.26 -51.85 5.87
N ARG A 638 -35.68 -53.02 6.34
CA ARG A 638 -35.16 -54.31 5.85
C ARG A 638 -35.28 -54.39 4.32
N GLY A 639 -34.14 -54.68 3.68
CA GLY A 639 -34.04 -54.86 2.22
C GLY A 639 -33.90 -53.57 1.40
N LEU A 640 -33.89 -52.38 2.01
CA LEU A 640 -33.86 -51.11 1.27
C LEU A 640 -32.66 -51.02 0.30
N TYR A 641 -31.46 -51.40 0.74
CA TYR A 641 -30.26 -51.29 -0.10
C TYR A 641 -30.35 -52.20 -1.34
N ALA A 642 -30.87 -53.42 -1.16
CA ALA A 642 -31.08 -54.35 -2.26
C ALA A 642 -32.12 -53.83 -3.26
N ASP A 643 -33.21 -53.24 -2.75
CA ASP A 643 -34.25 -52.65 -3.59
C ASP A 643 -33.72 -51.44 -4.39
N ILE A 644 -32.87 -50.59 -3.79
CA ILE A 644 -32.23 -49.47 -4.49
C ILE A 644 -31.29 -49.97 -5.59
N MET A 645 -30.42 -50.95 -5.30
CA MET A 645 -29.49 -51.48 -6.31
C MET A 645 -30.22 -52.20 -7.44
N SER A 646 -31.29 -52.93 -7.11
CA SER A 646 -32.14 -53.60 -8.10
C SER A 646 -32.89 -52.58 -8.98
N ALA A 647 -33.44 -51.52 -8.40
CA ALA A 647 -34.10 -50.45 -9.14
C ALA A 647 -33.16 -49.77 -10.12
N ILE A 648 -31.91 -49.48 -9.74
CA ILE A 648 -30.90 -48.91 -10.63
C ILE A 648 -30.52 -49.90 -11.73
N SER A 649 -30.15 -51.13 -11.39
CA SER A 649 -29.76 -52.15 -12.37
C SER A 649 -30.86 -52.49 -13.38
N SER A 650 -32.14 -52.48 -12.96
CA SER A 650 -33.29 -52.74 -13.84
C SER A 650 -33.45 -51.73 -14.99
N THR A 651 -32.83 -50.56 -14.87
CA THR A 651 -32.87 -49.54 -15.92
C THR A 651 -31.85 -49.76 -17.03
N GLY A 652 -30.94 -50.75 -16.87
CA GLY A 652 -29.80 -50.99 -17.76
C GLY A 652 -28.57 -50.16 -17.39
N THR A 653 -28.58 -49.52 -16.22
CA THR A 653 -27.50 -48.67 -15.71
C THR A 653 -26.45 -49.48 -14.97
N ASN A 654 -25.17 -49.24 -15.26
CA ASN A 654 -24.06 -49.84 -14.53
C ASN A 654 -23.75 -49.05 -13.24
N ILE A 655 -23.51 -49.76 -12.14
CA ILE A 655 -23.19 -49.16 -10.83
C ILE A 655 -21.69 -49.34 -10.58
N ARG A 656 -20.95 -48.22 -10.49
CA ARG A 656 -19.50 -48.24 -10.24
C ARG A 656 -19.14 -48.42 -8.78
N SER A 657 -19.82 -47.69 -7.90
CA SER A 657 -19.64 -47.79 -6.46
C SER A 657 -20.86 -47.27 -5.73
N ALA A 658 -21.07 -47.74 -4.51
CA ALA A 658 -22.17 -47.34 -3.66
C ALA A 658 -21.69 -47.27 -2.21
N ASP A 659 -21.76 -46.09 -1.63
CA ASP A 659 -21.41 -45.81 -0.24
C ASP A 659 -22.69 -45.40 0.49
N ILE A 660 -23.29 -46.32 1.24
CA ILE A 660 -24.56 -46.09 1.94
C ILE A 660 -24.36 -46.34 3.42
N HIS A 661 -24.81 -45.39 4.25
CA HIS A 661 -24.70 -45.44 5.70
C HIS A 661 -26.06 -45.18 6.34
N THR A 662 -26.36 -45.87 7.44
CA THR A 662 -27.51 -45.53 8.30
C THR A 662 -27.02 -44.78 9.52
N LYS A 663 -27.68 -43.66 9.84
CA LYS A 663 -27.49 -42.93 11.10
C LYS A 663 -28.86 -42.56 11.65
N ASP A 664 -29.11 -42.89 12.92
CA ASP A 664 -30.35 -42.54 13.64
C ASP A 664 -31.64 -42.92 12.89
N GLY A 665 -31.68 -44.13 12.30
CA GLY A 665 -32.83 -44.65 11.55
C GLY A 665 -33.02 -44.05 10.15
N THR A 666 -32.15 -43.13 9.75
CA THR A 666 -32.17 -42.49 8.43
C THR A 666 -30.99 -42.99 7.60
N VAL A 667 -31.25 -43.36 6.36
CA VAL A 667 -30.27 -43.81 5.38
C VAL A 667 -29.81 -42.63 4.57
N PHE A 668 -28.49 -42.43 4.51
CA PHE A 668 -27.85 -41.46 3.62
C PHE A 668 -26.77 -42.16 2.83
N GLY A 669 -26.70 -41.90 1.54
CA GLY A 669 -25.74 -42.58 0.70
C GLY A 669 -25.44 -41.87 -0.60
N THR A 670 -24.34 -42.27 -1.20
CA THR A 670 -23.89 -41.80 -2.50
C THR A 670 -23.68 -43.01 -3.41
N VAL A 671 -24.32 -43.01 -4.57
CA VAL A 671 -24.17 -44.08 -5.57
C VAL A 671 -23.64 -43.49 -6.87
N PHE A 672 -22.60 -44.10 -7.41
CA PHE A 672 -21.98 -43.73 -8.67
C PHE A 672 -22.49 -44.64 -9.77
N VAL A 673 -23.14 -44.04 -10.77
CA VAL A 673 -23.79 -44.74 -11.88
C VAL A 673 -23.26 -44.25 -13.22
N GLU A 674 -23.32 -45.09 -14.24
CA GLU A 674 -23.01 -44.72 -15.64
C GLU A 674 -24.30 -44.62 -16.45
N VAL A 675 -24.58 -43.43 -17.00
CA VAL A 675 -25.79 -43.11 -17.78
C VAL A 675 -25.43 -42.55 -19.13
N ASP A 676 -26.20 -42.89 -20.17
CA ASP A 676 -25.84 -42.49 -21.54
C ASP A 676 -26.26 -41.05 -21.86
N ASN A 677 -27.39 -40.60 -21.31
CA ASN A 677 -27.94 -39.27 -21.53
C ASN A 677 -28.85 -38.82 -20.37
N ILE A 678 -29.31 -37.57 -20.42
CA ILE A 678 -30.21 -37.00 -19.39
C ILE A 678 -31.54 -37.76 -19.29
N ALA A 679 -32.05 -38.34 -20.38
CA ALA A 679 -33.27 -39.12 -20.39
C ALA A 679 -33.10 -40.46 -19.64
N HIS A 680 -31.95 -41.12 -19.81
CA HIS A 680 -31.56 -42.31 -19.06
C HIS A 680 -31.39 -41.97 -17.58
N LEU A 681 -30.72 -40.87 -17.24
CA LEU A 681 -30.60 -40.40 -15.86
C LEU A 681 -31.97 -40.14 -15.21
N ALA A 682 -32.89 -39.48 -15.92
CA ALA A 682 -34.24 -39.24 -15.42
C ALA A 682 -35.01 -40.56 -15.17
N LYS A 683 -34.80 -41.57 -16.01
CA LYS A 683 -35.35 -42.93 -15.83
C LYS A 683 -34.80 -43.59 -14.56
N VAL A 684 -33.49 -43.48 -14.30
CA VAL A 684 -32.83 -43.97 -13.08
C VAL A 684 -33.40 -43.29 -11.84
N LEU A 685 -33.42 -41.96 -11.81
CA LEU A 685 -33.96 -41.17 -10.69
C LEU A 685 -35.41 -41.56 -10.39
N LYS A 686 -36.24 -41.73 -11.43
CA LYS A 686 -37.65 -42.13 -11.28
C LYS A 686 -37.80 -43.56 -10.76
N ALA A 687 -36.93 -44.48 -11.17
CA ALA A 687 -36.93 -45.85 -10.67
C ALA A 687 -36.58 -45.90 -9.17
N VAL A 688 -35.57 -45.13 -8.76
CA VAL A 688 -35.14 -45.07 -7.36
C VAL A 688 -36.16 -44.35 -6.47
N ARG A 689 -36.81 -43.26 -6.93
CA ARG A 689 -37.89 -42.58 -6.19
C ARG A 689 -39.10 -43.48 -5.89
N ARG A 690 -39.33 -44.51 -6.70
CA ARG A 690 -40.45 -45.45 -6.51
C ARG A 690 -40.18 -46.52 -5.46
N VAL A 691 -38.92 -46.67 -5.03
CA VAL A 691 -38.56 -47.60 -3.96
C VAL A 691 -39.12 -47.05 -2.66
N LYS A 692 -40.05 -47.80 -2.04
CA LYS A 692 -40.62 -47.44 -0.74
C LYS A 692 -39.48 -47.25 0.27
N GLY A 693 -39.48 -46.15 1.01
CA GLY A 693 -38.42 -45.82 1.98
C GLY A 693 -37.35 -44.85 1.45
N VAL A 694 -37.29 -44.57 0.14
CA VAL A 694 -36.50 -43.43 -0.38
C VAL A 694 -37.30 -42.15 -0.22
N VAL A 695 -36.75 -41.18 0.50
CA VAL A 695 -37.34 -39.85 0.71
C VAL A 695 -36.89 -38.90 -0.39
N GLU A 696 -35.59 -38.89 -0.67
CA GLU A 696 -35.00 -38.02 -1.70
C GLU A 696 -33.93 -38.75 -2.50
N VAL A 697 -33.93 -38.49 -3.80
CA VAL A 697 -32.81 -38.85 -4.67
C VAL A 697 -32.59 -37.73 -5.68
N GLU A 698 -31.36 -37.24 -5.66
CA GLU A 698 -30.90 -36.14 -6.48
C GLU A 698 -29.49 -36.41 -7.00
N ARG A 699 -29.11 -35.66 -8.03
CA ARG A 699 -27.74 -35.67 -8.53
C ARG A 699 -26.90 -34.79 -7.62
N ARG A 700 -25.85 -35.33 -7.03
CA ARG A 700 -24.99 -34.60 -6.09
C ARG A 700 -24.01 -33.72 -6.85
N GLU A 701 -24.12 -32.41 -6.70
CA GLU A 701 -23.06 -31.48 -7.09
C GLU A 701 -21.99 -31.49 -5.99
N ALA A 702 -20.72 -31.72 -6.35
CA ALA A 702 -19.66 -31.68 -5.35
C ALA A 702 -19.40 -30.23 -4.93
N PRO A 703 -19.45 -29.90 -3.63
CA PRO A 703 -18.90 -28.64 -3.13
C PRO A 703 -17.42 -28.57 -3.53
N GLY A 704 -16.98 -27.44 -4.08
CA GLY A 704 -15.56 -27.22 -4.36
C GLY A 704 -14.74 -27.48 -3.09
N THR A 705 -13.68 -28.28 -3.21
CA THR A 705 -12.74 -28.51 -2.11
C THR A 705 -12.04 -27.19 -1.77
N GLY A 706 -12.59 -26.50 -0.79
CA GLY A 706 -12.10 -25.26 -0.23
C GLY A 706 -12.85 -24.96 1.08
N GLY A 707 -12.35 -25.50 2.19
CA GLY A 707 -12.67 -25.02 3.54
C GLY A 707 -13.66 -25.85 4.36
N ALA A 708 -13.20 -26.20 5.56
CA ALA A 708 -13.92 -26.70 6.74
C ALA A 708 -14.47 -28.14 6.72
N SER A 709 -13.66 -29.05 7.28
CA SER A 709 -14.19 -30.15 8.09
C SER A 709 -15.11 -29.56 9.17
N PRO A 710 -16.33 -30.07 9.38
CA PRO A 710 -17.03 -29.85 10.63
C PRO A 710 -16.39 -30.81 11.64
N THR A 711 -15.47 -30.29 12.45
CA THR A 711 -15.09 -30.95 13.70
C THR A 711 -16.31 -31.02 14.59
N ALA A 712 -16.69 -32.24 14.96
CA ALA A 712 -17.28 -32.53 16.26
C ALA A 712 -16.26 -32.24 17.38
#